data_AF-A0A5N9C9C2-F1
#
_entry.id   AF-A0A5N9C9C2-F1
#
_cell.length_a   1.000
_cell.length_b   1.000
_cell.length_c   1.000
_cell.angle_alpha   90.00
_cell.angle_beta   90.00
_cell.angle_gamma   90.00
#
_symmetry.space_group_name_H-M   'P 1'
#
loop_
_entity.id
_entity.type
_entity.pdbx_description
1 polymer ?
#
loop_
_entity_poly.entity_id
_entity_poly.type
_entity_poly.pdbx_seq_one_letter_code
_entity_poly.pdbx_strand_id
1 'polypeptide(L)'
;MQNKWDEKQVRNASLLDQLVYQSKLIGSEEDLVLFGGGNTSIKRHIPDFRDMDVSALTVKGSGSDMQFASPENFSDLRLDDITPLLKRTRMADDEMITYLMHCLLNIEAPRPSIETLLHAFIPSASVVHTHADAILALTNNRLGSQAVLDALEPNTLFVPYKRPGFLNAKEVALLVQKHPDSKGLVLMNHGLLTWADSVQEAYENHIGLVSQAEDYLAWKKKGQTITVIEQIKPLSEQERHEIAHEISPFLRGLVSTNDHFLIQFDDSSKILDFTSMPDAPKISQKGPATPDHMLRTRRLPLWVPLNNGKKLQNTLKTRLDTYAEKYQRWFDKYKDESIAPLDPYPRVVLIPSVGMWTLGTTRTGTERTKKIYHHTVDIMQGAETIDRYKSLNAKDAFEIDHWPLELYKLTLAGPKQELEGRVAFITGAASGIGFAIAQRLAQEGATVAISDLDLSNIEEAATRINNKTGTQNAIGFPLDVTNEVQVKDTVEKLVLITGGIDILVSNAGIAPNAPIHSLDLADWEKSFAVNATGHFLAAREVVRVMQRQNIGGSLIFIGTKNIPAPGHSFGAYSAAKSAEAQLARILALEGGAFGIRSNIVNPDAIFQGSQLWSASLKQQRAETYGIKIDELERYYHERNILKKEITAEDVAETALFLASDRSSKTTGAMFPVDGGVAEAFPR
;
A
#
# COMPACT_ATOMS: atom_id res chain seq x y z
N MET A 1 9.24 14.26 22.95
CA MET A 1 8.85 12.87 22.67
C MET A 1 8.61 12.16 24.00
N GLN A 2 7.58 11.31 24.11
CA GLN A 2 7.32 10.58 25.36
C GLN A 2 8.17 9.31 25.42
N ASN A 3 8.89 9.09 26.52
CA ASN A 3 9.57 7.82 26.78
C ASN A 3 8.52 6.73 27.11
N LYS A 4 8.50 5.65 26.33
CA LYS A 4 7.55 4.53 26.45
C LYS A 4 8.20 3.24 26.98
N TRP A 5 9.44 3.30 27.48
CA TRP A 5 10.13 2.14 28.04
C TRP A 5 9.44 1.66 29.32
N ASP A 6 9.04 0.38 29.35
CA ASP A 6 8.48 -0.27 30.53
C ASP A 6 9.41 -1.42 30.97
N GLU A 7 10.09 -1.22 32.09
CA GLU A 7 11.01 -2.21 32.68
C GLU A 7 10.34 -3.57 32.93
N LYS A 8 9.02 -3.61 33.12
CA LYS A 8 8.30 -4.86 33.36
C LYS A 8 8.29 -5.77 32.12
N GLN A 9 8.28 -5.21 30.92
CA GLN A 9 8.24 -5.95 29.66
C GLN A 9 9.57 -6.66 29.36
N VAL A 10 10.68 -6.15 29.91
CA VAL A 10 12.04 -6.66 29.67
C VAL A 10 12.63 -7.39 30.88
N ARG A 11 11.84 -7.59 31.94
CA ARG A 11 12.30 -8.26 33.15
C ARG A 11 12.69 -9.72 32.85
N ASN A 12 13.96 -10.06 33.07
CA ASN A 12 14.58 -11.35 32.73
C ASN A 12 14.63 -11.67 31.22
N ALA A 13 14.44 -10.68 30.35
CA ALA A 13 14.53 -10.85 28.91
C ALA A 13 16.00 -10.95 28.47
N SER A 14 16.28 -11.76 27.44
CA SER A 14 17.62 -11.82 26.85
C SER A 14 17.99 -10.47 26.21
N LEU A 15 19.29 -10.23 25.95
CA LEU A 15 19.69 -9.00 25.25
C LEU A 15 19.04 -8.87 23.85
N LEU A 16 18.80 -9.99 23.17
CA LEU A 16 18.10 -10.00 21.88
C LEU A 16 16.62 -9.59 22.04
N ASP A 17 15.95 -10.10 23.07
CA ASP A 17 14.56 -9.73 23.37
C ASP A 17 14.45 -8.23 23.74
N GLN A 18 15.43 -7.70 24.47
CA GLN A 18 15.52 -6.27 24.77
C GLN A 18 15.72 -5.44 23.50
N LEU A 19 16.59 -5.87 22.57
CA LEU A 19 16.79 -5.22 21.27
C LEU A 19 15.51 -5.24 20.43
N VAL A 20 14.80 -6.38 20.40
CA VAL A 20 13.51 -6.50 19.72
C VAL A 20 12.49 -5.53 20.33
N TYR A 21 12.42 -5.46 21.66
CA TYR A 21 11.53 -4.53 22.37
C TYR A 21 11.87 -3.06 22.07
N GLN A 22 13.15 -2.66 22.15
CA GLN A 22 13.63 -1.33 21.77
C GLN A 22 13.23 -0.97 20.34
N SER A 23 13.43 -1.91 19.40
CA SER A 23 13.10 -1.70 18.00
C SER A 23 11.59 -1.50 17.80
N LYS A 24 10.74 -2.28 18.50
CA LYS A 24 9.29 -2.10 18.47
C LYS A 24 8.84 -0.74 19.02
N LEU A 25 9.44 -0.28 20.13
CA LEU A 25 9.14 1.03 20.69
C LEU A 25 9.51 2.17 19.75
N ILE A 26 10.66 2.06 19.07
CA ILE A 26 11.08 3.06 18.09
C ILE A 26 10.17 2.99 16.85
N GLY A 27 9.92 1.79 16.33
CA GLY A 27 9.09 1.58 15.15
C GLY A 27 7.60 1.88 15.36
N SER A 28 7.11 1.96 16.60
CA SER A 28 5.74 2.39 16.89
C SER A 28 5.57 3.91 16.82
N GLU A 29 6.65 4.68 16.89
CA GLU A 29 6.62 6.14 16.75
C GLU A 29 6.99 6.53 15.31
N GLU A 30 5.99 6.91 14.53
CA GLU A 30 6.19 7.27 13.12
C GLU A 30 7.15 8.48 12.98
N ASP A 31 7.15 9.42 13.94
CA ASP A 31 8.02 10.60 13.94
C ASP A 31 9.51 10.28 14.16
N LEU A 32 9.84 9.07 14.64
CA LEU A 32 11.23 8.62 14.80
C LEU A 32 11.74 7.92 13.54
N VAL A 33 10.90 7.09 12.91
CA VAL A 33 11.36 6.25 11.82
C VAL A 33 10.25 5.85 10.86
N LEU A 34 10.62 5.81 9.57
CA LEU A 34 9.75 5.38 8.48
C LEU A 34 9.86 3.88 8.22
N PHE A 35 8.85 3.30 7.56
CA PHE A 35 8.79 1.86 7.21
C PHE A 35 10.09 1.33 6.61
N GLY A 36 10.76 0.43 7.35
CA GLY A 36 12.01 -0.21 6.92
C GLY A 36 13.27 0.66 7.01
N GLY A 37 13.14 1.92 7.44
CA GLY A 37 14.23 2.84 7.76
C GLY A 37 14.74 2.67 9.18
N GLY A 38 15.83 3.38 9.50
CA GLY A 38 16.53 3.31 10.78
C GLY A 38 17.13 1.93 11.09
N ASN A 39 17.88 1.85 12.17
CA ASN A 39 18.62 0.65 12.52
C ASN A 39 18.93 0.59 14.03
N THR A 40 18.92 -0.61 14.58
CA THR A 40 19.21 -0.87 16.00
C THR A 40 20.16 -2.05 16.08
N SER A 41 21.05 -2.02 17.07
CA SER A 41 22.00 -3.11 17.25
C SER A 41 22.44 -3.28 18.70
N ILE A 42 22.89 -4.50 19.00
CA ILE A 42 23.66 -4.82 20.20
C ILE A 42 24.98 -5.51 19.83
N LYS A 43 25.96 -5.40 20.72
CA LYS A 43 27.19 -6.20 20.69
C LYS A 43 27.11 -7.23 21.81
N ARG A 44 27.29 -8.50 21.47
CA ARG A 44 27.18 -9.62 22.43
C ARG A 44 28.14 -10.75 22.05
N HIS A 45 28.36 -11.65 23.00
CA HIS A 45 29.09 -12.89 22.80
C HIS A 45 28.11 -14.02 22.47
N ILE A 46 28.35 -14.72 21.35
CA ILE A 46 27.54 -15.85 20.89
C ILE A 46 28.45 -16.93 20.27
N PRO A 47 28.04 -18.21 20.31
CA PRO A 47 28.79 -19.28 19.66
C PRO A 47 28.70 -19.17 18.13
N ASP A 48 29.80 -19.44 17.44
CA ASP A 48 29.81 -19.63 16.00
C ASP A 48 29.50 -21.08 15.59
N PHE A 49 29.53 -21.39 14.28
CA PHE A 49 29.27 -22.73 13.75
C PHE A 49 30.24 -23.83 14.24
N ARG A 50 31.32 -23.44 14.94
CA ARG A 50 32.33 -24.33 15.54
C ARG A 50 32.20 -24.37 17.06
N ASP A 51 31.13 -23.83 17.62
CA ASP A 51 30.89 -23.65 19.06
C ASP A 51 31.93 -22.76 19.76
N MET A 52 32.64 -21.91 19.01
CA MET A 52 33.58 -20.94 19.58
C MET A 52 32.83 -19.68 19.99
N ASP A 53 33.05 -19.22 21.21
CA ASP A 53 32.50 -17.94 21.68
C ASP A 53 33.17 -16.77 20.95
N VAL A 54 32.36 -15.93 20.29
CA VAL A 54 32.85 -14.86 19.43
C VAL A 54 32.12 -13.56 19.71
N SER A 55 32.84 -12.44 19.58
CA SER A 55 32.23 -11.11 19.65
C SER A 55 31.43 -10.85 18.38
N ALA A 56 30.13 -10.62 18.52
CA ALA A 56 29.21 -10.41 17.41
C ALA A 56 28.42 -9.11 17.55
N LEU A 57 28.16 -8.49 16.39
CA LEU A 57 27.18 -7.44 16.21
C LEU A 57 25.86 -8.09 15.78
N THR A 58 24.84 -7.98 16.61
CA THR A 58 23.46 -8.31 16.25
C THR A 58 22.77 -7.04 15.80
N VAL A 59 22.41 -6.93 14.52
CA VAL A 59 21.90 -5.70 13.91
C VAL A 59 20.70 -5.99 13.02
N LYS A 60 19.76 -5.04 12.92
CA LYS A 60 18.58 -5.21 12.06
C LYS A 60 18.98 -5.40 10.60
N GLY A 61 18.37 -6.37 9.94
CA GLY A 61 18.50 -6.61 8.50
C GLY A 61 17.96 -5.46 7.64
N SER A 62 18.47 -5.38 6.41
CA SER A 62 17.97 -4.45 5.40
C SER A 62 16.53 -4.82 4.99
N GLY A 63 15.64 -3.83 4.95
CA GLY A 63 14.25 -4.00 4.54
C GLY A 63 13.28 -4.46 5.63
N SER A 64 13.75 -4.83 6.82
CA SER A 64 12.89 -5.22 7.95
C SER A 64 12.26 -4.01 8.64
N ASP A 65 10.98 -4.12 9.01
CA ASP A 65 10.23 -3.08 9.72
C ASP A 65 10.43 -3.20 11.24
N MET A 66 10.84 -2.10 11.88
CA MET A 66 11.07 -2.07 13.33
C MET A 66 9.77 -2.23 14.14
N GLN A 67 8.63 -1.77 13.62
CA GLN A 67 7.35 -1.88 14.30
C GLN A 67 6.96 -3.34 14.56
N PHE A 68 7.29 -4.21 13.61
CA PHE A 68 6.98 -5.64 13.64
C PHE A 68 8.23 -6.50 13.88
N ALA A 69 9.29 -5.91 14.46
CA ALA A 69 10.55 -6.59 14.66
C ALA A 69 10.40 -7.91 15.43
N SER A 70 11.13 -8.92 14.99
CA SER A 70 11.25 -10.24 15.61
C SER A 70 12.72 -10.68 15.58
N PRO A 71 13.12 -11.69 16.36
CA PRO A 71 14.50 -12.20 16.36
C PRO A 71 15.03 -12.53 14.95
N GLU A 72 14.17 -13.04 14.07
CA GLU A 72 14.49 -13.42 12.69
C GLU A 72 14.84 -12.23 11.79
N ASN A 73 14.54 -11.00 12.22
CA ASN A 73 14.85 -9.79 11.49
C ASN A 73 16.26 -9.24 11.79
N PHE A 74 17.02 -9.90 12.67
CA PHE A 74 18.37 -9.49 13.05
C PHE A 74 19.42 -10.45 12.49
N SER A 75 20.56 -9.88 12.15
CA SER A 75 21.69 -10.60 11.61
C SER A 75 22.86 -10.49 12.58
N ASP A 76 23.49 -11.63 12.86
CA ASP A 76 24.68 -11.71 13.68
C ASP A 76 25.94 -11.68 12.80
N LEU A 77 26.79 -10.67 12.97
CA LEU A 77 28.05 -10.52 12.25
C LEU A 77 29.25 -10.58 13.20
N ARG A 78 30.31 -11.28 12.80
CA ARG A 78 31.55 -11.35 13.59
C ARG A 78 32.26 -9.99 13.62
N LEU A 79 32.41 -9.40 14.81
CA LEU A 79 33.07 -8.11 14.99
C LEU A 79 34.57 -8.18 14.74
N ASP A 80 35.22 -9.31 15.03
CA ASP A 80 36.66 -9.52 14.79
C ASP A 80 37.02 -9.39 13.30
N ASP A 81 36.09 -9.72 12.41
CA ASP A 81 36.27 -9.59 10.97
C ASP A 81 35.95 -8.17 10.49
N ILE A 82 35.05 -7.45 11.15
CA ILE A 82 34.65 -6.09 10.76
C ILE A 82 35.66 -5.04 11.26
N THR A 83 36.14 -5.17 12.50
CA THR A 83 37.01 -4.16 13.15
C THR A 83 38.27 -3.79 12.34
N PRO A 84 38.97 -4.74 11.67
CA PRO A 84 40.11 -4.43 10.80
C PRO A 84 39.79 -3.45 9.66
N LEU A 85 38.52 -3.34 9.25
CA LEU A 85 38.12 -2.42 8.17
C LEU A 85 38.41 -0.96 8.49
N LEU A 86 38.48 -0.56 9.77
CA LEU A 86 38.86 0.80 10.18
C LEU A 86 40.25 1.21 9.64
N LYS A 87 41.14 0.24 9.40
CA LYS A 87 42.48 0.48 8.85
C LYS A 87 42.46 0.76 7.34
N ARG A 88 41.42 0.35 6.61
CA ARG A 88 41.31 0.57 5.16
C ARG A 88 41.05 2.03 4.84
N THR A 89 41.60 2.53 3.73
CA THR A 89 41.43 3.93 3.31
C THR A 89 40.11 4.17 2.58
N ARG A 90 39.69 3.22 1.73
CA ARG A 90 38.47 3.28 0.92
C ARG A 90 37.92 1.87 0.71
N MET A 91 36.64 1.78 0.36
CA MET A 91 35.93 0.55 0.03
C MET A 91 34.74 0.94 -0.85
N ALA A 92 34.49 0.17 -1.91
CA ALA A 92 33.32 0.39 -2.77
C ALA A 92 32.05 -0.20 -2.13
N ASP A 93 30.87 0.27 -2.55
CA ASP A 93 29.57 -0.11 -1.98
C ASP A 93 29.28 -1.61 -2.15
N ASP A 94 29.55 -2.17 -3.32
CA ASP A 94 29.42 -3.59 -3.64
C ASP A 94 30.42 -4.44 -2.84
N GLU A 95 31.69 -4.03 -2.81
CA GLU A 95 32.74 -4.66 -2.01
C GLU A 95 32.35 -4.70 -0.52
N MET A 96 31.82 -3.59 0.00
CA MET A 96 31.40 -3.46 1.40
C MET A 96 30.30 -4.46 1.75
N ILE A 97 29.26 -4.55 0.93
CA ILE A 97 28.19 -5.53 1.15
C ILE A 97 28.74 -6.94 1.09
N THR A 98 29.50 -7.30 0.05
CA THR A 98 30.07 -8.64 -0.08
C THR A 98 30.93 -8.99 1.14
N TYR A 99 31.71 -8.04 1.65
CA TYR A 99 32.47 -8.21 2.87
C TYR A 99 31.58 -8.47 4.09
N LEU A 100 30.54 -7.65 4.30
CA LEU A 100 29.60 -7.84 5.42
C LEU A 100 28.88 -9.19 5.35
N MET A 101 28.62 -9.69 4.14
CA MET A 101 28.03 -11.02 3.94
C MET A 101 28.98 -12.14 4.38
N HIS A 102 30.29 -11.99 4.16
CA HIS A 102 31.30 -12.93 4.67
C HIS A 102 31.44 -12.90 6.20
N CYS A 103 31.02 -11.81 6.84
CA CYS A 103 31.05 -11.69 8.31
C CYS A 103 29.83 -12.33 9.00
N LEU A 104 28.80 -12.78 8.27
CA LEU A 104 27.63 -13.40 8.86
C LEU A 104 27.98 -14.71 9.58
N LEU A 105 27.42 -14.88 10.77
CA LEU A 105 27.49 -16.15 11.51
C LEU A 105 26.44 -17.17 11.04
N ASN A 106 25.33 -16.70 10.46
CA ASN A 106 24.32 -17.52 9.80
C ASN A 106 24.08 -16.99 8.38
N ILE A 107 24.32 -17.82 7.36
CA ILE A 107 24.18 -17.45 5.96
C ILE A 107 22.73 -17.24 5.52
N GLU A 108 21.77 -17.83 6.23
CA GLU A 108 20.33 -17.66 5.98
C GLU A 108 19.75 -16.42 6.65
N ALA A 109 20.55 -15.72 7.47
CA ALA A 109 20.12 -14.49 8.13
C ALA A 109 19.84 -13.38 7.10
N PRO A 110 18.99 -12.39 7.46
CA PRO A 110 18.74 -11.24 6.60
C PRO A 110 20.03 -10.55 6.16
N ARG A 111 20.02 -9.97 4.96
CA ARG A 111 21.16 -9.21 4.44
C ARG A 111 21.41 -7.95 5.30
N PRO A 112 22.65 -7.70 5.78
CA PRO A 112 23.01 -6.47 6.48
C PRO A 112 22.79 -5.22 5.63
N SER A 113 22.50 -4.09 6.27
CA SER A 113 22.36 -2.79 5.58
C SER A 113 23.71 -2.12 5.36
N ILE A 114 23.73 -1.08 4.53
CA ILE A 114 24.91 -0.21 4.35
C ILE A 114 25.31 0.52 5.64
N GLU A 115 24.37 0.67 6.58
CA GLU A 115 24.57 1.37 7.85
C GLU A 115 25.15 0.44 8.91
N THR A 116 25.25 -0.87 8.67
CA THR A 116 25.82 -1.83 9.62
C THR A 116 27.20 -1.41 10.13
N LEU A 117 28.03 -0.76 9.30
CA LEU A 117 29.33 -0.27 9.75
C LEU A 117 29.25 0.90 10.75
N LEU A 118 28.22 1.75 10.69
CA LEU A 118 28.00 2.78 11.71
C LEU A 118 27.81 2.13 13.09
N HIS A 119 27.03 1.06 13.14
CA HIS A 119 26.76 0.29 14.35
C HIS A 119 27.99 -0.50 14.84
N ALA A 120 28.74 -1.10 13.90
CA ALA A 120 29.92 -1.87 14.22
C ALA A 120 31.05 -1.02 14.81
N PHE A 121 31.26 0.18 14.28
CA PHE A 121 32.41 1.01 14.64
C PHE A 121 32.20 1.87 15.89
N ILE A 122 30.96 2.10 16.31
CA ILE A 122 30.67 2.72 17.62
C ILE A 122 30.96 1.68 18.71
N PRO A 123 31.84 1.93 19.69
CA PRO A 123 32.32 0.91 20.62
C PRO A 123 31.27 0.42 21.62
N SER A 124 30.28 1.25 21.95
CA SER A 124 29.25 0.95 22.96
C SER A 124 28.39 -0.27 22.61
N ALA A 125 27.85 -0.90 23.66
CA ALA A 125 27.14 -2.16 23.56
C ALA A 125 25.83 -2.07 22.76
N SER A 126 25.08 -0.97 22.89
CA SER A 126 23.84 -0.74 22.15
C SER A 126 23.93 0.55 21.33
N VAL A 127 23.45 0.50 20.09
CA VAL A 127 23.43 1.65 19.17
C VAL A 127 22.07 1.74 18.51
N VAL A 128 21.51 2.95 18.51
CA VAL A 128 20.23 3.30 17.90
C VAL A 128 20.48 4.32 16.82
N HIS A 129 19.90 4.11 15.64
CA HIS A 129 19.91 5.03 14.53
C HIS A 129 18.51 5.25 13.99
N THR A 130 18.07 6.50 13.90
CA THR A 130 16.75 6.85 13.37
C THR A 130 16.81 8.07 12.46
N HIS A 131 15.70 8.30 11.77
CA HIS A 131 15.49 9.40 10.83
C HIS A 131 14.47 10.39 11.42
N ALA A 132 14.59 10.70 12.70
CA ALA A 132 13.56 11.46 13.42
C ALA A 132 13.27 12.82 12.78
N ASP A 133 11.99 13.14 12.57
CA ASP A 133 11.55 14.32 11.83
C ASP A 133 12.08 15.62 12.43
N ALA A 134 12.07 15.73 13.75
CA ALA A 134 12.60 16.89 14.47
C ALA A 134 14.10 17.11 14.19
N ILE A 135 14.88 16.03 14.16
CA ILE A 135 16.32 16.08 13.84
C ILE A 135 16.53 16.45 12.37
N LEU A 136 15.73 15.89 11.48
CA LEU A 136 15.78 16.23 10.06
C LEU A 136 15.41 17.71 9.84
N ALA A 137 14.42 18.26 10.54
CA ALA A 137 14.09 19.68 10.47
C ALA A 137 15.27 20.59 10.90
N LEU A 138 16.06 20.18 11.92
CA LEU A 138 17.28 20.88 12.33
C LEU A 138 18.38 20.83 11.26
N THR A 139 18.46 19.77 10.46
CA THR A 139 19.56 19.60 9.49
C THR A 139 19.21 20.07 8.08
N ASN A 140 17.95 19.97 7.68
CA ASN A 140 17.43 20.32 6.35
C ASN A 140 17.07 21.80 6.21
N ASN A 141 17.90 22.70 6.73
CA ASN A 141 17.76 24.15 6.57
C ASN A 141 19.13 24.79 6.23
N ARG A 142 19.19 26.10 5.98
CA ARG A 142 20.46 26.74 5.57
C ARG A 142 21.44 26.95 6.73
N LEU A 143 20.98 26.96 7.98
CA LEU A 143 21.84 27.06 9.17
C LEU A 143 22.58 25.74 9.43
N GLY A 144 22.00 24.60 9.04
CA GLY A 144 22.64 23.28 9.09
C GLY A 144 23.17 22.96 10.49
N SER A 145 24.49 22.85 10.62
CA SER A 145 25.14 22.53 11.90
C SER A 145 24.83 23.50 13.03
N GLN A 146 24.59 24.79 12.72
CA GLN A 146 24.31 25.78 13.76
C GLN A 146 22.97 25.50 14.44
N ALA A 147 21.94 25.09 13.70
CA ALA A 147 20.64 24.76 14.27
C ALA A 147 20.73 23.54 15.21
N VAL A 148 21.59 22.57 14.89
CA VAL A 148 21.86 21.42 15.75
C VAL A 148 22.55 21.85 17.05
N LEU A 149 23.58 22.69 16.95
CA LEU A 149 24.32 23.20 18.12
C LEU A 149 23.47 24.08 19.03
N ASP A 150 22.50 24.82 18.47
CA ASP A 150 21.58 25.65 19.23
C ASP A 150 20.49 24.84 19.95
N ALA A 151 20.10 23.70 19.37
CA ALA A 151 18.96 22.91 19.82
C ALA A 151 19.34 21.78 20.79
N LEU A 152 20.49 21.16 20.57
CA LEU A 152 20.90 19.95 21.28
C LEU A 152 22.00 20.25 22.30
N GLU A 153 22.12 19.36 23.28
CA GLU A 153 23.13 19.48 24.33
C GLU A 153 24.57 19.56 23.77
N PRO A 154 25.50 20.28 24.44
CA PRO A 154 26.82 20.61 23.91
C PRO A 154 27.71 19.42 23.52
N ASN A 155 27.46 18.23 24.08
CA ASN A 155 28.24 17.03 23.80
C ASN A 155 27.71 16.23 22.59
N THR A 156 26.65 16.70 21.93
CA THR A 156 26.13 16.06 20.72
C THR A 156 27.06 16.32 19.54
N LEU A 157 27.56 15.26 18.93
CA LEU A 157 28.46 15.35 17.79
C LEU A 157 27.69 15.67 16.50
N PHE A 158 28.39 16.24 15.52
CA PHE A 158 27.81 16.56 14.22
C PHE A 158 28.77 16.16 13.09
N VAL A 159 28.22 15.53 12.05
CA VAL A 159 28.95 15.20 10.82
C VAL A 159 28.25 15.84 9.62
N PRO A 160 28.96 16.65 8.81
CA PRO A 160 28.42 17.21 7.56
C PRO A 160 27.95 16.12 6.60
N TYR A 161 27.06 16.49 5.67
CA TYR A 161 26.48 15.51 4.76
C TYR A 161 27.57 14.77 3.98
N LYS A 162 27.54 13.44 4.09
CA LYS A 162 28.26 12.51 3.24
C LYS A 162 27.31 11.40 2.84
N ARG A 163 27.57 10.84 1.67
CA ARG A 163 26.85 9.66 1.20
C ARG A 163 26.99 8.52 2.23
N PRO A 164 25.90 7.86 2.64
CA PRO A 164 25.94 6.70 3.51
C PRO A 164 26.86 5.59 2.94
N GLY A 165 27.57 4.88 3.82
CA GLY A 165 28.51 3.82 3.45
C GLY A 165 29.83 3.87 4.22
N PHE A 166 30.86 3.18 3.71
CA PHE A 166 32.12 2.94 4.44
C PHE A 166 32.81 4.23 4.92
N LEU A 167 32.96 5.24 4.05
CA LEU A 167 33.69 6.47 4.40
C LEU A 167 32.95 7.29 5.46
N ASN A 168 31.61 7.33 5.40
CA ASN A 168 30.80 7.99 6.41
C ASN A 168 30.91 7.25 7.75
N ALA A 169 30.76 5.92 7.76
CA ALA A 169 30.92 5.12 8.97
C ALA A 169 32.31 5.28 9.61
N LYS A 170 33.37 5.32 8.79
CA LYS A 170 34.74 5.52 9.26
C LYS A 170 34.94 6.90 9.91
N GLU A 171 34.38 7.95 9.33
CA GLU A 171 34.48 9.30 9.91
C GLU A 171 33.75 9.41 11.24
N VAL A 172 32.54 8.84 11.32
CA VAL A 172 31.78 8.72 12.57
C VAL A 172 32.61 8.02 13.63
N ALA A 173 33.23 6.88 13.30
CA ALA A 173 34.09 6.14 14.22
C ALA A 173 35.25 6.98 14.77
N LEU A 174 35.96 7.69 13.88
CA LEU A 174 37.08 8.55 14.26
C LEU A 174 36.65 9.75 15.11
N LEU A 175 35.45 10.27 14.89
CA LEU A 175 34.90 11.37 15.68
C LEU A 175 34.49 10.88 17.08
N VAL A 176 33.77 9.76 17.16
CA VAL A 176 33.37 9.15 18.44
C VAL A 176 34.59 8.79 19.30
N GLN A 177 35.66 8.25 18.69
CA GLN A 177 36.92 7.97 19.42
C GLN A 177 37.59 9.20 20.04
N LYS A 178 37.40 10.39 19.43
CA LYS A 178 37.95 11.66 19.97
C LYS A 178 37.08 12.27 21.06
N HIS A 179 35.83 11.82 21.18
CA HIS A 179 34.82 12.37 22.08
C HIS A 179 34.12 11.25 22.87
N PRO A 180 34.85 10.56 23.76
CA PRO A 180 34.32 9.38 24.47
C PRO A 180 33.13 9.68 25.38
N ASP A 181 32.98 10.93 25.83
CA ASP A 181 31.87 11.36 26.70
C ASP A 181 30.57 11.65 25.93
N SER A 182 30.61 11.63 24.59
CA SER A 182 29.42 11.85 23.78
C SER A 182 28.53 10.62 23.77
N LYS A 183 27.21 10.85 23.78
CA LYS A 183 26.17 9.81 23.74
C LYS A 183 25.31 9.89 22.48
N GLY A 184 25.59 10.84 21.59
CA GLY A 184 24.79 11.08 20.41
C GLY A 184 25.51 11.86 19.32
N LEU A 185 25.12 11.59 18.07
CA LEU A 185 25.69 12.19 16.87
C LEU A 185 24.61 12.44 15.83
N VAL A 186 24.58 13.64 15.26
CA VAL A 186 23.70 14.00 14.15
C VAL A 186 24.46 13.92 12.83
N LEU A 187 23.93 13.13 11.90
CA LEU A 187 24.34 13.07 10.50
C LEU A 187 23.46 14.04 9.69
N MET A 188 24.07 15.07 9.10
CA MET A 188 23.33 16.08 8.33
C MET A 188 22.52 15.46 7.17
N ASN A 189 21.22 15.78 7.07
CA ASN A 189 20.28 15.26 6.07
C ASN A 189 20.13 13.72 6.08
N HIS A 190 20.50 13.06 7.18
CA HIS A 190 20.42 11.61 7.33
C HIS A 190 19.71 11.24 8.62
N GLY A 191 20.22 11.61 9.80
CA GLY A 191 19.50 11.27 11.03
C GLY A 191 20.33 11.37 12.30
N LEU A 192 19.84 10.71 13.35
CA LEU A 192 20.44 10.68 14.68
C LEU A 192 21.00 9.29 14.98
N LEU A 193 22.21 9.24 15.54
CA LEU A 193 22.75 8.06 16.20
C LEU A 193 22.89 8.34 17.69
N THR A 194 22.49 7.39 18.52
CA THR A 194 22.76 7.39 19.96
C THR A 194 23.24 6.03 20.40
N TRP A 195 23.95 5.99 21.53
CA TRP A 195 24.53 4.75 22.03
C TRP A 195 24.66 4.77 23.55
N ALA A 196 24.78 3.59 24.13
CA ALA A 196 25.08 3.37 25.54
C ALA A 196 25.54 1.93 25.78
N ASP A 197 25.92 1.63 27.03
CA ASP A 197 26.33 0.28 27.45
C ASP A 197 25.13 -0.63 27.78
N SER A 198 23.91 -0.07 27.85
CA SER A 198 22.66 -0.83 27.97
C SER A 198 21.65 -0.44 26.88
N VAL A 199 20.76 -1.37 26.53
CA VAL A 199 19.69 -1.14 25.54
C VAL A 199 18.73 -0.04 26.00
N GLN A 200 18.40 -0.02 27.29
CA GLN A 200 17.52 0.99 27.88
C GLN A 200 18.14 2.38 27.79
N GLU A 201 19.37 2.56 28.26
CA GLU A 201 20.02 3.88 28.25
C GLU A 201 20.22 4.39 26.80
N ALA A 202 20.53 3.51 25.84
CA ALA A 202 20.65 3.91 24.44
C ALA A 202 19.34 4.44 23.86
N TYR A 203 18.21 3.84 24.25
CA TYR A 203 16.86 4.30 23.90
C TYR A 203 16.53 5.63 24.60
N GLU A 204 16.81 5.74 25.89
CA GLU A 204 16.57 6.96 26.67
C GLU A 204 17.36 8.15 26.14
N ASN A 205 18.64 7.95 25.82
CA ASN A 205 19.48 8.96 25.16
C ASN A 205 18.86 9.39 23.82
N HIS A 206 18.32 8.44 23.06
CA HIS A 206 17.67 8.70 21.78
C HIS A 206 16.43 9.59 21.94
N ILE A 207 15.52 9.20 22.82
CA ILE A 207 14.28 9.94 23.08
C ILE A 207 14.59 11.32 23.69
N GLY A 208 15.61 11.41 24.54
CA GLY A 208 16.07 12.66 25.13
C GLY A 208 16.51 13.69 24.08
N LEU A 209 17.41 13.32 23.17
CA LEU A 209 17.89 14.22 22.12
C LEU A 209 16.79 14.61 21.12
N VAL A 210 15.92 13.67 20.75
CA VAL A 210 14.76 14.01 19.88
C VAL A 210 13.81 14.98 20.59
N SER A 211 13.58 14.81 21.89
CA SER A 211 12.73 15.72 22.67
C SER A 211 13.31 17.14 22.73
N GLN A 212 14.63 17.28 22.89
CA GLN A 212 15.29 18.59 22.83
C GLN A 212 15.08 19.28 21.47
N ALA A 213 15.17 18.52 20.37
CA ALA A 213 14.90 19.04 19.04
C ALA A 213 13.45 19.51 18.87
N GLU A 214 12.47 18.72 19.35
CA GLU A 214 11.04 19.10 19.34
C GLU A 214 10.76 20.37 20.16
N ASP A 215 11.34 20.45 21.36
CA ASP A 215 11.18 21.62 22.24
C ASP A 215 11.77 22.88 21.59
N TYR A 216 12.92 22.76 20.93
CA TYR A 216 13.53 23.86 20.19
C TYR A 216 12.66 24.32 19.02
N LEU A 217 12.12 23.40 18.22
CA LEU A 217 11.21 23.71 17.11
C LEU A 217 9.93 24.40 17.62
N ALA A 218 9.34 23.88 18.70
CA ALA A 218 8.16 24.47 19.33
C ALA A 218 8.44 25.88 19.88
N TRP A 219 9.62 26.10 20.47
CA TRP A 219 10.06 27.40 20.93
C TRP A 219 10.25 28.40 19.78
N LYS A 220 10.95 27.99 18.69
CA LYS A 220 11.11 28.82 17.49
C LYS A 220 9.77 29.21 16.89
N LYS A 221 8.84 28.26 16.77
CA LYS A 221 7.48 28.50 16.24
C LYS A 221 6.72 29.54 17.08
N LYS A 222 6.82 29.50 18.42
CA LYS A 222 6.21 30.51 19.31
C LYS A 222 6.84 31.89 19.18
N GLY A 223 8.14 31.95 18.87
CA GLY A 223 8.89 33.21 18.70
C GLY A 223 8.64 33.92 17.37
N GLN A 224 8.02 33.26 16.38
CA GLN A 224 7.70 33.88 15.10
C GLN A 224 6.46 34.77 15.20
N THR A 225 6.61 36.05 14.86
CA THR A 225 5.46 36.94 14.67
C THR A 225 4.71 36.50 13.41
N ILE A 226 3.51 35.94 13.57
CA ILE A 226 2.65 35.57 12.45
C ILE A 226 2.24 36.85 11.75
N THR A 227 2.95 37.20 10.68
CA THR A 227 2.42 38.16 9.72
C THR A 227 1.29 37.41 9.03
N VAL A 228 0.05 37.85 9.22
CA VAL A 228 -1.13 37.26 8.56
C VAL A 228 -1.00 37.54 7.06
N ILE A 229 -0.27 36.69 6.36
CA ILE A 229 -0.35 36.60 4.92
C ILE A 229 -1.65 35.87 4.64
N GLU A 230 -2.47 36.41 3.74
CA GLU A 230 -3.73 35.83 3.33
C GLU A 230 -3.47 34.38 2.84
N GLN A 231 -3.80 33.41 3.69
CA GLN A 231 -3.64 31.99 3.37
C GLN A 231 -4.68 31.60 2.34
N ILE A 232 -4.31 30.69 1.44
CA ILE A 232 -5.29 30.12 0.51
C ILE A 232 -6.24 29.28 1.36
N LYS A 233 -7.53 29.65 1.43
CA LYS A 233 -8.48 28.89 2.24
C LYS A 233 -8.73 27.51 1.59
N PRO A 234 -8.75 26.41 2.37
CA PRO A 234 -9.23 25.13 1.89
C PRO A 234 -10.70 25.23 1.42
N LEU A 235 -11.05 24.50 0.36
CA LEU A 235 -12.45 24.33 -0.04
C LEU A 235 -13.21 23.54 1.02
N SER A 236 -14.55 23.54 0.96
CA SER A 236 -15.36 22.67 1.83
C SER A 236 -15.09 21.19 1.54
N GLU A 237 -15.31 20.31 2.54
CA GLU A 237 -15.08 18.87 2.38
C GLU A 237 -15.84 18.28 1.19
N GLN A 238 -17.09 18.68 1.01
CA GLN A 238 -17.91 18.28 -0.13
C GLN A 238 -17.26 18.68 -1.47
N GLU A 239 -16.85 19.94 -1.63
CA GLU A 239 -16.19 20.40 -2.86
C GLU A 239 -14.88 19.65 -3.12
N ARG A 240 -14.10 19.35 -2.06
CA ARG A 240 -12.85 18.61 -2.20
C ARG A 240 -13.09 17.18 -2.67
N HIS A 241 -14.08 16.50 -2.09
CA HIS A 241 -14.41 15.12 -2.44
C HIS A 241 -15.02 15.04 -3.84
N GLU A 242 -15.86 15.99 -4.24
CA GLU A 242 -16.37 16.11 -5.61
C GLU A 242 -15.23 16.23 -6.64
N ILE A 243 -14.24 17.10 -6.37
CA ILE A 243 -13.04 17.22 -7.21
C ILE A 243 -12.24 15.91 -7.19
N ALA A 244 -12.07 15.28 -6.03
CA ALA A 244 -11.31 14.04 -5.93
C ALA A 244 -11.97 12.87 -6.67
N HIS A 245 -13.30 12.77 -6.67
CA HIS A 245 -14.02 11.76 -7.46
C HIS A 245 -13.87 11.98 -8.97
N GLU A 246 -13.76 13.24 -9.42
CA GLU A 246 -13.50 13.55 -10.83
C GLU A 246 -12.03 13.27 -11.22
N ILE A 247 -11.09 13.69 -10.38
CA ILE A 247 -9.66 13.71 -10.70
C ILE A 247 -8.98 12.36 -10.48
N SER A 248 -9.32 11.60 -9.44
CA SER A 248 -8.59 10.37 -9.11
C SER A 248 -8.63 9.33 -10.25
N PRO A 249 -9.80 9.02 -10.85
CA PRO A 249 -9.86 8.08 -11.97
C PRO A 249 -9.14 8.62 -13.21
N PHE A 250 -9.25 9.92 -13.48
CA PHE A 250 -8.58 10.55 -14.61
C PHE A 250 -7.05 10.53 -14.46
N LEU A 251 -6.53 10.88 -13.28
CA LEU A 251 -5.10 10.81 -12.95
C LEU A 251 -4.59 9.37 -13.09
N ARG A 252 -5.35 8.40 -12.57
CA ARG A 252 -5.03 6.96 -12.68
C ARG A 252 -4.92 6.53 -14.13
N GLY A 253 -5.83 6.99 -14.98
CA GLY A 253 -5.77 6.75 -16.43
C GLY A 253 -4.49 7.26 -17.09
N LEU A 254 -4.07 8.48 -16.73
CA LEU A 254 -2.88 9.13 -17.31
C LEU A 254 -1.56 8.45 -16.92
N VAL A 255 -1.50 7.86 -15.73
CA VAL A 255 -0.26 7.23 -15.22
C VAL A 255 -0.23 5.71 -15.43
N SER A 256 -1.36 5.10 -15.82
CA SER A 256 -1.46 3.63 -15.94
C SER A 256 -1.32 3.10 -17.36
N THR A 257 -0.42 3.68 -18.17
CA THR A 257 -0.25 3.28 -19.58
C THR A 257 0.52 1.97 -19.74
N ASN A 258 1.57 1.76 -18.93
CA ASN A 258 2.41 0.55 -18.98
C ASN A 258 2.20 -0.38 -17.77
N ASP A 259 1.94 0.21 -16.61
CA ASP A 259 1.67 -0.48 -15.34
C ASP A 259 0.35 0.04 -14.77
N HIS A 260 -0.30 -0.73 -13.88
CA HIS A 260 -1.48 -0.24 -13.17
C HIS A 260 -1.06 0.40 -11.85
N PHE A 261 -1.47 1.65 -11.63
CA PHE A 261 -1.26 2.36 -10.37
C PHE A 261 -2.54 2.44 -9.56
N LEU A 262 -2.42 2.33 -8.25
CA LEU A 262 -3.42 2.73 -7.28
C LEU A 262 -3.16 4.16 -6.85
N ILE A 263 -4.24 4.93 -6.65
CA ILE A 263 -4.16 6.32 -6.21
C ILE A 263 -4.98 6.52 -4.95
N GLN A 264 -4.38 7.11 -3.93
CA GLN A 264 -5.10 7.44 -2.70
C GLN A 264 -5.19 8.94 -2.52
N PHE A 265 -6.38 9.42 -2.21
CA PHE A 265 -6.65 10.81 -1.86
C PHE A 265 -6.50 11.04 -0.34
N ASP A 266 -6.01 12.23 0.01
CA ASP A 266 -5.79 12.67 1.38
C ASP A 266 -6.01 14.18 1.51
N ASP A 267 -7.02 14.55 2.27
CA ASP A 267 -7.38 15.92 2.62
C ASP A 267 -7.28 16.17 4.13
N SER A 268 -6.41 15.43 4.83
CA SER A 268 -6.09 15.69 6.23
C SER A 268 -5.67 17.14 6.46
N SER A 269 -5.97 17.66 7.66
CA SER A 269 -5.65 19.04 8.05
C SER A 269 -4.18 19.39 7.83
N LYS A 270 -3.25 18.47 8.14
CA LYS A 270 -1.81 18.66 7.91
C LYS A 270 -1.49 19.00 6.44
N ILE A 271 -2.05 18.24 5.50
CA ILE A 271 -1.84 18.45 4.06
C ILE A 271 -2.52 19.73 3.59
N LEU A 272 -3.75 19.99 4.06
CA LEU A 272 -4.46 21.21 3.72
C LEU A 272 -3.72 22.45 4.22
N ASP A 273 -3.23 22.43 5.46
CA ASP A 273 -2.45 23.51 6.05
C ASP A 273 -1.17 23.77 5.26
N PHE A 274 -0.44 22.72 4.90
CA PHE A 274 0.77 22.84 4.08
C PHE A 274 0.47 23.40 2.69
N THR A 275 -0.48 22.82 1.96
CA THR A 275 -0.81 23.24 0.59
C THR A 275 -1.45 24.64 0.52
N SER A 276 -1.95 25.14 1.65
CA SER A 276 -2.49 26.49 1.80
C SER A 276 -1.43 27.57 2.06
N MET A 277 -0.18 27.18 2.33
CA MET A 277 0.91 28.14 2.55
C MET A 277 1.30 28.84 1.22
N PRO A 278 1.49 30.17 1.21
CA PRO A 278 1.87 30.91 0.00
C PRO A 278 3.18 30.42 -0.67
N ASP A 279 4.14 29.95 0.14
CA ASP A 279 5.43 29.43 -0.35
C ASP A 279 5.43 27.91 -0.56
N ALA A 280 4.34 27.18 -0.28
CA ALA A 280 4.21 25.74 -0.54
C ALA A 280 4.64 25.30 -1.96
N PRO A 281 4.24 25.99 -3.06
CA PRO A 281 4.68 25.62 -4.41
C PRO A 281 6.19 25.78 -4.61
N LYS A 282 6.89 26.57 -3.79
CA LYS A 282 8.35 26.69 -3.85
C LYS A 282 9.02 25.66 -2.94
N ILE A 283 8.51 25.50 -1.72
CA ILE A 283 9.06 24.61 -0.69
C ILE A 283 8.99 23.15 -1.16
N SER A 284 7.82 22.71 -1.65
CA SER A 284 7.60 21.35 -2.16
C SER A 284 8.50 21.00 -3.36
N GLN A 285 9.04 22.01 -4.05
CA GLN A 285 9.87 21.82 -5.25
C GLN A 285 11.38 21.82 -4.94
N LYS A 286 11.79 21.84 -3.67
CA LYS A 286 13.21 21.83 -3.27
C LYS A 286 13.85 20.43 -3.28
N GLY A 287 13.07 19.37 -3.04
CA GLY A 287 13.54 17.99 -2.97
C GLY A 287 13.07 17.27 -1.70
N PRO A 288 13.43 15.99 -1.53
CA PRO A 288 13.05 15.17 -0.38
C PRO A 288 13.90 15.49 0.86
N ALA A 289 13.44 15.14 2.06
CA ALA A 289 14.20 15.39 3.29
C ALA A 289 15.48 14.54 3.37
N THR A 290 15.38 13.24 3.06
CA THR A 290 16.50 12.30 3.11
C THR A 290 16.53 11.41 1.86
N PRO A 291 17.63 10.66 1.65
CA PRO A 291 17.68 9.60 0.65
C PRO A 291 16.50 8.61 0.73
N ASP A 292 16.17 8.16 1.94
CA ASP A 292 15.10 7.17 2.21
C ASP A 292 13.71 7.66 1.77
N HIS A 293 13.42 8.96 1.96
CA HIS A 293 12.16 9.54 1.50
C HIS A 293 11.99 9.43 -0.02
N MET A 294 13.07 9.64 -0.75
CA MET A 294 13.07 9.70 -2.21
C MET A 294 12.77 8.36 -2.87
N LEU A 295 13.19 7.26 -2.24
CA LEU A 295 12.96 5.89 -2.73
C LEU A 295 11.47 5.62 -3.01
N ARG A 296 10.57 6.28 -2.26
CA ARG A 296 9.13 6.09 -2.36
C ARG A 296 8.39 7.30 -2.94
N THR A 297 8.83 8.53 -2.64
CA THR A 297 8.13 9.75 -3.08
C THR A 297 8.67 10.35 -4.39
N ARG A 298 9.77 9.80 -4.94
CA ARG A 298 10.60 10.41 -5.98
C ARG A 298 11.19 11.75 -5.50
N ARG A 299 12.01 12.36 -6.36
CA ARG A 299 12.68 13.62 -6.03
C ARG A 299 11.70 14.76 -5.77
N LEU A 300 10.65 14.89 -6.59
CA LEU A 300 9.73 16.03 -6.54
C LEU A 300 8.27 15.57 -6.64
N PRO A 301 7.35 16.16 -5.84
CA PRO A 301 5.92 16.05 -6.05
C PRO A 301 5.50 16.87 -7.28
N LEU A 302 4.36 16.53 -7.86
CA LEU A 302 3.70 17.34 -8.88
C LEU A 302 2.79 18.38 -8.23
N TRP A 303 3.11 19.66 -8.41
CA TRP A 303 2.22 20.75 -8.02
C TRP A 303 1.27 21.13 -9.15
N VAL A 304 -0.04 21.08 -8.88
CA VAL A 304 -1.08 21.40 -9.86
C VAL A 304 -1.95 22.53 -9.31
N PRO A 305 -1.81 23.77 -9.81
CA PRO A 305 -2.60 24.89 -9.32
C PRO A 305 -4.08 24.73 -9.68
N LEU A 306 -4.96 25.12 -8.75
CA LEU A 306 -6.39 25.24 -9.02
C LEU A 306 -6.60 26.45 -9.95
N ASN A 307 -7.14 26.22 -11.15
CA ASN A 307 -7.34 27.26 -12.16
C ASN A 307 -8.80 27.70 -12.20
N ASN A 308 -9.06 29.01 -12.15
CA ASN A 308 -10.42 29.58 -12.17
C ASN A 308 -11.07 29.67 -13.57
N GLY A 309 -10.49 29.03 -14.61
CA GLY A 309 -11.00 29.16 -15.99
C GLY A 309 -10.62 28.06 -16.99
N LYS A 310 -9.79 27.08 -16.62
CA LYS A 310 -9.51 25.87 -17.43
C LYS A 310 -9.97 24.65 -16.65
N LYS A 311 -10.49 23.62 -17.33
CA LYS A 311 -10.77 22.31 -16.70
C LYS A 311 -9.49 21.80 -16.01
N LEU A 312 -9.59 21.45 -14.74
CA LEU A 312 -8.49 20.98 -13.90
C LEU A 312 -7.76 19.78 -14.55
N GLN A 313 -8.51 18.88 -15.20
CA GLN A 313 -8.01 17.75 -16.00
C GLN A 313 -6.96 18.16 -17.06
N ASN A 314 -7.21 19.24 -17.81
CA ASN A 314 -6.27 19.72 -18.83
C ASN A 314 -4.98 20.27 -18.20
N THR A 315 -5.12 20.95 -17.06
CA THR A 315 -3.99 21.46 -16.30
C THR A 315 -3.15 20.30 -15.76
N LEU A 316 -3.80 19.29 -15.18
CA LEU A 316 -3.16 18.09 -14.67
C LEU A 316 -2.37 17.35 -15.75
N LYS A 317 -3.00 17.08 -16.91
CA LYS A 317 -2.33 16.43 -18.04
C LYS A 317 -1.09 17.21 -18.49
N THR A 318 -1.22 18.51 -18.72
CA THR A 318 -0.10 19.37 -19.13
C THR A 318 1.04 19.35 -18.11
N ARG A 319 0.70 19.34 -16.81
CA ARG A 319 1.67 19.30 -15.72
C ARG A 319 2.38 17.95 -15.64
N LEU A 320 1.68 16.84 -15.86
CA LEU A 320 2.27 15.50 -15.95
C LEU A 320 3.24 15.39 -17.14
N ASP A 321 2.84 15.85 -18.33
CA ASP A 321 3.71 15.85 -19.51
C ASP A 321 5.00 16.66 -19.24
N THR A 322 4.86 17.83 -18.62
CA THR A 322 6.00 18.67 -18.20
C THR A 322 6.87 17.98 -17.16
N TYR A 323 6.28 17.22 -16.24
CA TYR A 323 7.00 16.46 -15.22
C TYR A 323 7.87 15.38 -15.86
N ALA A 324 7.29 14.62 -16.79
CA ALA A 324 8.00 13.57 -17.52
C ALA A 324 9.17 14.14 -18.34
N GLU A 325 8.98 15.27 -19.03
CA GLU A 325 10.08 15.95 -19.72
C GLU A 325 11.21 16.39 -18.78
N LYS A 326 10.86 16.91 -17.60
CA LYS A 326 11.86 17.33 -16.60
C LYS A 326 12.62 16.14 -16.04
N TYR A 327 11.95 15.02 -15.79
CA TYR A 327 12.58 13.78 -15.39
C TYR A 327 13.57 13.32 -16.46
N GLN A 328 13.14 13.26 -17.74
CA GLN A 328 14.01 12.81 -18.83
C GLN A 328 15.26 13.69 -18.97
N ARG A 329 15.10 15.02 -18.94
CA ARG A 329 16.26 15.96 -18.98
C ARG A 329 17.19 15.79 -17.79
N TRP A 330 16.64 15.51 -16.61
CA TRP A 330 17.44 15.26 -15.41
C TRP A 330 18.21 13.93 -15.50
N PHE A 331 17.55 12.89 -16.00
CA PHE A 331 18.15 11.58 -16.25
C PHE A 331 19.27 11.68 -17.29
N ASP A 332 19.01 12.27 -18.46
CA ASP A 332 20.01 12.41 -19.52
C ASP A 332 21.24 13.21 -19.12
N LYS A 333 21.11 14.12 -18.14
CA LYS A 333 22.21 14.92 -17.63
C LYS A 333 23.18 14.14 -16.76
N TYR A 334 22.71 13.13 -16.03
CA TYR A 334 23.50 12.45 -14.99
C TYR A 334 23.66 10.94 -15.20
N LYS A 335 22.93 10.34 -16.16
CA LYS A 335 23.01 8.91 -16.46
C LYS A 335 24.43 8.47 -16.82
N ASP A 336 24.68 7.22 -16.51
CA ASP A 336 25.77 6.41 -17.06
C ASP A 336 25.15 5.32 -17.95
N GLU A 337 25.94 4.69 -18.81
CA GLU A 337 25.52 3.62 -19.72
C GLU A 337 24.92 2.41 -18.99
N SER A 338 25.22 2.21 -17.70
CA SER A 338 24.74 1.09 -16.90
C SER A 338 23.40 1.31 -16.18
N ILE A 339 22.80 2.51 -16.25
CA ILE A 339 21.61 2.87 -15.47
C ILE A 339 20.37 2.89 -16.38
N ALA A 340 19.36 2.09 -16.04
CA ALA A 340 18.06 2.12 -16.73
C ALA A 340 17.17 3.26 -16.18
N PRO A 341 16.36 3.91 -17.04
CA PRO A 341 15.41 4.92 -16.60
C PRO A 341 14.27 4.26 -15.80
N LEU A 342 13.77 5.01 -14.83
CA LEU A 342 12.58 4.70 -14.05
C LEU A 342 11.35 5.31 -14.73
N ASP A 343 10.15 4.94 -14.28
CA ASP A 343 8.92 5.54 -14.81
C ASP A 343 8.88 7.05 -14.53
N PRO A 344 8.45 7.87 -15.50
CA PRO A 344 8.52 9.32 -15.39
C PRO A 344 7.31 9.93 -14.64
N TYR A 345 6.67 9.17 -13.74
CA TYR A 345 5.46 9.61 -13.05
C TYR A 345 5.74 10.08 -11.62
N PRO A 346 5.06 11.15 -11.15
CA PRO A 346 5.17 11.57 -9.77
C PRO A 346 4.56 10.52 -8.84
N ARG A 347 5.10 10.39 -7.63
CA ARG A 347 4.48 9.56 -6.58
C ARG A 347 3.55 10.36 -5.67
N VAL A 348 3.66 11.69 -5.71
CA VAL A 348 2.84 12.63 -4.94
C VAL A 348 2.36 13.74 -5.86
N VAL A 349 1.06 14.02 -5.84
CA VAL A 349 0.43 15.16 -6.53
C VAL A 349 -0.26 16.04 -5.51
N LEU A 350 -0.02 17.34 -5.57
CA LEU A 350 -0.58 18.34 -4.65
C LEU A 350 -1.46 19.30 -5.42
N ILE A 351 -2.71 19.48 -4.95
CA ILE A 351 -3.64 20.48 -5.45
C ILE A 351 -4.00 21.41 -4.28
N PRO A 352 -3.65 22.71 -4.35
CA PRO A 352 -3.93 23.64 -3.26
C PRO A 352 -5.44 23.75 -3.04
N SER A 353 -5.82 23.92 -1.76
CA SER A 353 -7.20 23.94 -1.28
C SER A 353 -7.98 22.63 -1.41
N VAL A 354 -7.41 21.57 -1.99
CA VAL A 354 -8.08 20.28 -2.20
C VAL A 354 -7.41 19.14 -1.44
N GLY A 355 -6.11 18.95 -1.60
CA GLY A 355 -5.39 17.89 -0.90
C GLY A 355 -4.24 17.27 -1.70
N MET A 356 -3.91 16.04 -1.33
CA MET A 356 -2.81 15.25 -1.87
C MET A 356 -3.33 13.95 -2.49
N TRP A 357 -2.72 13.55 -3.61
CA TRP A 357 -2.86 12.20 -4.18
C TRP A 357 -1.51 11.51 -4.12
N THR A 358 -1.50 10.26 -3.71
CA THR A 358 -0.30 9.42 -3.70
C THR A 358 -0.49 8.23 -4.63
N LEU A 359 0.60 7.83 -5.31
CA LEU A 359 0.58 6.79 -6.33
C LEU A 359 1.48 5.62 -5.92
N GLY A 360 1.03 4.39 -6.17
CA GLY A 360 1.80 3.17 -5.95
C GLY A 360 1.23 2.00 -6.74
N THR A 361 2.01 0.94 -6.98
CA THR A 361 1.52 -0.26 -7.69
C THR A 361 0.77 -1.24 -6.78
N THR A 362 0.89 -1.06 -5.46
CA THR A 362 0.19 -1.84 -4.43
C THR A 362 -0.42 -0.91 -3.39
N ARG A 363 -1.48 -1.35 -2.71
CA ARG A 363 -2.17 -0.52 -1.71
C ARG A 363 -1.22 -0.12 -0.59
N THR A 364 -0.45 -1.08 -0.08
CA THR A 364 0.60 -0.82 0.92
C THR A 364 1.66 0.15 0.40
N GLY A 365 2.03 0.09 -0.88
CA GLY A 365 2.96 1.04 -1.50
C GLY A 365 2.43 2.47 -1.52
N THR A 366 1.14 2.64 -1.84
CA THR A 366 0.47 3.94 -1.83
C THR A 366 0.37 4.51 -0.41
N GLU A 367 -0.08 3.72 0.57
CA GLU A 367 -0.14 4.13 1.98
C GLU A 367 1.23 4.52 2.54
N ARG A 368 2.28 3.76 2.21
CA ARG A 368 3.66 4.11 2.58
C ARG A 368 4.08 5.45 1.99
N THR A 369 3.77 5.69 0.72
CA THR A 369 4.09 6.95 0.03
C THR A 369 3.37 8.12 0.69
N LYS A 370 2.08 7.97 1.01
CA LYS A 370 1.29 8.94 1.77
C LYS A 370 1.94 9.29 3.09
N LYS A 371 2.22 8.28 3.93
CA LYS A 371 2.84 8.49 5.24
C LYS A 371 4.21 9.18 5.13
N ILE A 372 5.10 8.69 4.27
CA ILE A 372 6.43 9.31 4.05
C ILE A 372 6.32 10.78 3.65
N TYR A 373 5.31 11.14 2.86
CA TYR A 373 5.12 12.54 2.47
C TYR A 373 4.54 13.40 3.61
N HIS A 374 3.75 12.84 4.53
CA HIS A 374 3.37 13.54 5.77
C HIS A 374 4.60 13.94 6.59
N HIS A 375 5.52 13.00 6.81
CA HIS A 375 6.80 13.29 7.48
C HIS A 375 7.61 14.35 6.73
N THR A 376 7.64 14.26 5.40
CA THR A 376 8.28 15.28 4.56
C THR A 376 7.68 16.67 4.80
N VAL A 377 6.36 16.77 4.94
CA VAL A 377 5.66 18.03 5.25
C VAL A 377 6.06 18.56 6.62
N ASP A 378 6.08 17.72 7.65
CA ASP A 378 6.48 18.11 9.01
C ASP A 378 7.93 18.62 9.05
N ILE A 379 8.85 17.93 8.37
CA ILE A 379 10.25 18.33 8.24
C ILE A 379 10.36 19.67 7.49
N MET A 380 9.65 19.83 6.37
CA MET A 380 9.65 21.07 5.59
C MET A 380 9.14 22.24 6.42
N GLN A 381 8.03 22.07 7.13
CA GLN A 381 7.46 23.10 7.99
C GLN A 381 8.38 23.41 9.17
N GLY A 382 8.90 22.38 9.85
CA GLY A 382 9.86 22.53 10.95
C GLY A 382 11.10 23.28 10.52
N ALA A 383 11.72 22.91 9.40
CA ALA A 383 12.88 23.60 8.86
C ALA A 383 12.59 25.06 8.49
N GLU A 384 11.38 25.36 7.97
CA GLU A 384 10.94 26.74 7.67
C GLU A 384 10.62 27.56 8.94
N THR A 385 10.47 26.93 10.12
CA THR A 385 10.41 27.66 11.40
C THR A 385 11.77 28.14 11.90
N ILE A 386 12.84 27.45 11.49
CA ILE A 386 14.22 27.77 11.89
C ILE A 386 14.84 28.77 10.91
N ASP A 387 14.85 28.40 9.62
CA ASP A 387 15.35 29.21 8.51
C ASP A 387 14.62 28.78 7.23
N ARG A 388 15.29 28.52 6.10
CA ARG A 388 14.67 28.04 4.87
C ARG A 388 15.03 26.59 4.62
N TYR A 389 14.03 25.78 4.30
CA TYR A 389 14.19 24.38 3.95
C TYR A 389 15.22 24.22 2.83
N LYS A 390 16.08 23.21 2.96
CA LYS A 390 17.09 22.84 1.97
C LYS A 390 17.16 21.32 1.89
N SER A 391 17.22 20.82 0.67
CA SER A 391 17.39 19.39 0.35
C SER A 391 18.73 19.16 -0.34
N LEU A 392 19.01 17.90 -0.67
CA LEU A 392 20.12 17.47 -1.49
C LEU A 392 20.13 18.18 -2.85
N ASN A 393 21.32 18.35 -3.41
CA ASN A 393 21.44 18.92 -4.75
C ASN A 393 20.96 17.89 -5.80
N ALA A 394 20.73 18.35 -7.04
CA ALA A 394 20.17 17.52 -8.11
C ALA A 394 21.06 16.33 -8.52
N LYS A 395 22.39 16.40 -8.30
CA LYS A 395 23.32 15.32 -8.61
C LYS A 395 23.28 14.25 -7.52
N ASP A 396 23.38 14.65 -6.25
CA ASP A 396 23.33 13.72 -5.12
C ASP A 396 21.98 12.97 -5.10
N ALA A 397 20.88 13.69 -5.37
CA ALA A 397 19.56 13.09 -5.53
C ALA A 397 19.52 12.08 -6.70
N PHE A 398 20.26 12.31 -7.79
CA PHE A 398 20.26 11.37 -8.91
C PHE A 398 20.98 10.07 -8.55
N GLU A 399 22.15 10.21 -7.92
CA GLU A 399 22.97 9.08 -7.49
C GLU A 399 22.24 8.17 -6.51
N ILE A 400 21.41 8.75 -5.63
CA ILE A 400 20.59 7.99 -4.68
C ILE A 400 19.37 7.34 -5.36
N ASP A 401 18.63 8.08 -6.21
CA ASP A 401 17.40 7.57 -6.86
C ASP A 401 17.67 6.34 -7.75
N HIS A 402 18.91 6.22 -8.23
CA HIS A 402 19.39 5.12 -9.07
C HIS A 402 20.42 4.23 -8.37
N TRP A 403 20.55 4.32 -7.04
CA TRP A 403 21.55 3.53 -6.30
C TRP A 403 21.11 2.07 -6.18
N PRO A 404 21.86 1.09 -6.73
CA PRO A 404 21.43 -0.32 -6.71
C PRO A 404 21.18 -0.88 -5.31
N LEU A 405 21.89 -0.38 -4.29
CA LEU A 405 21.71 -0.83 -2.91
C LEU A 405 20.38 -0.38 -2.29
N GLU A 406 19.91 0.82 -2.64
CA GLU A 406 18.59 1.30 -2.20
C GLU A 406 17.47 0.66 -3.02
N LEU A 407 17.68 0.50 -4.33
CA LEU A 407 16.74 -0.19 -5.21
C LEU A 407 16.56 -1.67 -4.85
N TYR A 408 17.56 -2.32 -4.26
CA TYR A 408 17.44 -3.67 -3.71
C TYR A 408 16.30 -3.80 -2.67
N LYS A 409 16.04 -2.76 -1.87
CA LYS A 409 14.90 -2.77 -0.92
C LYS A 409 13.56 -2.92 -1.64
N LEU A 410 13.46 -2.46 -2.89
CA LEU A 410 12.26 -2.62 -3.73
C LEU A 410 12.19 -4.02 -4.34
N THR A 411 13.32 -4.67 -4.63
CA THR A 411 13.36 -6.04 -5.16
C THR A 411 13.07 -7.12 -4.12
N LEU A 412 13.02 -6.76 -2.82
CA LEU A 412 12.55 -7.65 -1.76
C LEU A 412 11.05 -7.95 -1.86
N ALA A 413 10.30 -7.10 -2.59
CA ALA A 413 8.97 -7.47 -3.02
C ALA A 413 9.07 -8.64 -4.01
N GLY A 414 8.22 -9.66 -3.85
CA GLY A 414 8.16 -10.79 -4.78
C GLY A 414 7.88 -10.37 -6.23
N PRO A 415 7.91 -11.31 -7.19
CA PRO A 415 7.58 -10.99 -8.57
C PRO A 415 6.17 -10.40 -8.68
N LYS A 416 6.02 -9.45 -9.59
CA LYS A 416 4.74 -8.79 -9.89
C LYS A 416 3.67 -9.83 -10.21
N GLN A 417 2.53 -9.74 -9.53
CA GLN A 417 1.40 -10.65 -9.72
C GLN A 417 0.51 -10.21 -10.90
N GLU A 418 -0.31 -11.13 -11.44
CA GLU A 418 -1.08 -10.88 -12.68
C GLU A 418 -2.05 -9.69 -12.59
N LEU A 419 -2.67 -9.49 -11.42
CA LEU A 419 -3.63 -8.42 -11.16
C LEU A 419 -3.06 -7.32 -10.24
N GLU A 420 -1.74 -7.25 -10.08
CA GLU A 420 -1.12 -6.18 -9.28
C GLU A 420 -1.50 -4.79 -9.81
N GLY A 421 -1.92 -3.91 -8.89
CA GLY A 421 -2.38 -2.56 -9.21
C GLY A 421 -3.82 -2.48 -9.74
N ARG A 422 -4.50 -3.62 -9.94
CA ARG A 422 -5.92 -3.67 -10.34
C ARG A 422 -6.83 -3.58 -9.11
N VAL A 423 -8.02 -3.00 -9.30
CA VAL A 423 -9.06 -2.85 -8.29
C VAL A 423 -10.31 -3.63 -8.71
N ALA A 424 -10.73 -4.57 -7.88
CA ALA A 424 -11.95 -5.33 -8.08
C ALA A 424 -13.02 -4.97 -7.06
N PHE A 425 -14.22 -4.61 -7.52
CA PHE A 425 -15.40 -4.44 -6.69
C PHE A 425 -16.32 -5.66 -6.85
N ILE A 426 -16.60 -6.36 -5.75
CA ILE A 426 -17.34 -7.62 -5.73
C ILE A 426 -18.54 -7.50 -4.80
N THR A 427 -19.75 -7.66 -5.35
CA THR A 427 -21.00 -7.61 -4.56
C THR A 427 -21.42 -8.99 -4.05
N GLY A 428 -22.01 -9.07 -2.86
CA GLY A 428 -22.40 -10.34 -2.23
C GLY A 428 -21.18 -11.23 -1.91
N ALA A 429 -20.11 -10.61 -1.41
CA ALA A 429 -18.78 -11.22 -1.33
C ALA A 429 -18.35 -11.63 0.09
N ALA A 430 -19.25 -11.57 1.08
CA ALA A 430 -18.95 -12.05 2.42
C ALA A 430 -18.95 -13.59 2.52
N SER A 431 -19.53 -14.30 1.53
CA SER A 431 -19.60 -15.76 1.51
C SER A 431 -19.68 -16.34 0.08
N GLY A 432 -19.67 -17.68 -0.01
CA GLY A 432 -19.91 -18.42 -1.26
C GLY A 432 -19.02 -18.02 -2.43
N ILE A 433 -19.65 -17.90 -3.61
CA ILE A 433 -18.98 -17.60 -4.89
C ILE A 433 -18.25 -16.25 -4.84
N GLY A 434 -18.91 -15.20 -4.34
CA GLY A 434 -18.32 -13.86 -4.25
C GLY A 434 -17.05 -13.84 -3.39
N PHE A 435 -17.07 -14.54 -2.26
CA PHE A 435 -15.89 -14.69 -1.40
C PHE A 435 -14.75 -15.45 -2.10
N ALA A 436 -15.06 -16.58 -2.76
CA ALA A 436 -14.04 -17.37 -3.47
C ALA A 436 -13.39 -16.56 -4.60
N ILE A 437 -14.19 -15.80 -5.36
CA ILE A 437 -13.69 -14.88 -6.39
C ILE A 437 -12.79 -13.81 -5.75
N ALA A 438 -13.27 -13.13 -4.70
CA ALA A 438 -12.49 -12.09 -4.03
C ALA A 438 -11.14 -12.62 -3.50
N GLN A 439 -11.14 -13.80 -2.88
CA GLN A 439 -9.92 -14.43 -2.41
C GLN A 439 -8.97 -14.77 -3.57
N ARG A 440 -9.48 -15.35 -4.67
CA ARG A 440 -8.67 -15.74 -5.82
C ARG A 440 -8.04 -14.54 -6.53
N LEU A 441 -8.79 -13.44 -6.71
CA LEU A 441 -8.29 -12.21 -7.31
C LEU A 441 -7.24 -11.53 -6.41
N ALA A 442 -7.45 -11.53 -5.09
CA ALA A 442 -6.49 -10.98 -4.14
C ALA A 442 -5.18 -11.80 -4.10
N GLN A 443 -5.25 -13.12 -4.28
CA GLN A 443 -4.05 -13.97 -4.42
C GLN A 443 -3.21 -13.62 -5.66
N GLU A 444 -3.79 -13.01 -6.69
CA GLU A 444 -3.09 -12.48 -7.87
C GLU A 444 -2.76 -10.98 -7.73
N GLY A 445 -2.84 -10.42 -6.53
CA GLY A 445 -2.39 -9.05 -6.23
C GLY A 445 -3.41 -7.95 -6.44
N ALA A 446 -4.66 -8.28 -6.79
CA ALA A 446 -5.72 -7.28 -6.89
C ALA A 446 -6.06 -6.69 -5.52
N THR A 447 -6.35 -5.38 -5.48
CA THR A 447 -7.07 -4.79 -4.34
C THR A 447 -8.55 -5.13 -4.49
N VAL A 448 -9.13 -5.83 -3.51
CA VAL A 448 -10.50 -6.32 -3.57
C VAL A 448 -11.40 -5.57 -2.59
N ALA A 449 -12.38 -4.86 -3.13
CA ALA A 449 -13.47 -4.25 -2.38
C ALA A 449 -14.64 -5.23 -2.35
N ILE A 450 -14.84 -5.88 -1.20
CA ILE A 450 -15.95 -6.79 -0.97
C ILE A 450 -17.12 -6.04 -0.35
N SER A 451 -18.33 -6.31 -0.81
CA SER A 451 -19.53 -5.74 -0.22
C SER A 451 -20.61 -6.78 0.03
N ASP A 452 -21.37 -6.58 1.09
CA ASP A 452 -22.49 -7.42 1.52
C ASP A 452 -23.40 -6.63 2.47
N LEU A 453 -24.46 -7.23 3.01
CA LEU A 453 -25.38 -6.55 3.93
C LEU A 453 -24.83 -6.48 5.37
N ASP A 454 -24.24 -7.57 5.85
CA ASP A 454 -23.83 -7.72 7.25
C ASP A 454 -22.37 -7.36 7.47
N LEU A 455 -22.13 -6.32 8.29
CA LEU A 455 -20.79 -5.80 8.54
C LEU A 455 -19.85 -6.83 9.19
N SER A 456 -20.35 -7.66 10.11
CA SER A 456 -19.53 -8.66 10.81
C SER A 456 -18.99 -9.70 9.85
N ASN A 457 -19.84 -10.21 8.96
CA ASN A 457 -19.43 -11.18 7.94
C ASN A 457 -18.44 -10.58 6.93
N ILE A 458 -18.62 -9.30 6.59
CA ILE A 458 -17.70 -8.57 5.72
C ILE A 458 -16.31 -8.45 6.37
N GLU A 459 -16.24 -8.04 7.63
CA GLU A 459 -14.98 -7.88 8.36
C GLU A 459 -14.23 -9.22 8.51
N GLU A 460 -14.96 -10.30 8.81
CA GLU A 460 -14.40 -11.65 8.86
C GLU A 460 -13.85 -12.07 7.49
N ALA A 461 -14.61 -11.87 6.42
CA ALA A 461 -14.20 -12.20 5.06
C ALA A 461 -12.94 -11.43 4.64
N ALA A 462 -12.90 -10.11 4.87
CA ALA A 462 -11.73 -9.29 4.56
C ALA A 462 -10.49 -9.75 5.36
N THR A 463 -10.67 -10.05 6.64
CA THR A 463 -9.59 -10.56 7.51
C THR A 463 -9.06 -11.89 6.99
N ARG A 464 -9.93 -12.83 6.61
CA ARG A 464 -9.54 -14.12 6.03
C ARG A 464 -8.76 -13.96 4.73
N ILE A 465 -9.16 -13.06 3.86
CA ILE A 465 -8.44 -12.77 2.60
C ILE A 465 -7.07 -12.15 2.89
N ASN A 466 -7.02 -11.16 3.78
CA ASN A 466 -5.77 -10.48 4.15
C ASN A 466 -4.77 -11.45 4.81
N ASN A 467 -5.23 -12.30 5.74
CA ASN A 467 -4.39 -13.33 6.36
C ASN A 467 -3.90 -14.36 5.34
N LYS A 468 -4.75 -14.76 4.39
CA LYS A 468 -4.38 -15.76 3.36
C LYS A 468 -3.34 -15.23 2.38
N THR A 469 -3.40 -13.93 2.05
CA THR A 469 -2.47 -13.30 1.10
C THR A 469 -1.24 -12.72 1.78
N GLY A 470 -1.26 -12.51 3.10
CA GLY A 470 -0.21 -11.77 3.80
C GLY A 470 -0.18 -10.28 3.44
N THR A 471 -1.26 -9.76 2.86
CA THR A 471 -1.39 -8.37 2.40
C THR A 471 -2.62 -7.72 3.02
N GLN A 472 -2.73 -6.39 2.93
CA GLN A 472 -3.92 -5.63 3.34
C GLN A 472 -4.74 -5.22 2.11
N ASN A 473 -4.90 -6.11 1.14
CA ASN A 473 -5.53 -5.79 -0.15
C ASN A 473 -7.08 -5.93 -0.15
N ALA A 474 -7.69 -6.54 0.87
CA ALA A 474 -9.14 -6.62 1.01
C ALA A 474 -9.72 -5.44 1.82
N ILE A 475 -10.82 -4.86 1.32
CA ILE A 475 -11.58 -3.77 1.94
C ILE A 475 -13.05 -4.17 1.99
N GLY A 476 -13.69 -4.01 3.15
CA GLY A 476 -15.10 -4.31 3.34
C GLY A 476 -16.01 -3.09 3.27
N PHE A 477 -17.18 -3.22 2.61
CA PHE A 477 -18.22 -2.19 2.57
C PHE A 477 -19.61 -2.78 2.85
N PRO A 478 -20.35 -2.32 3.88
CA PRO A 478 -21.76 -2.64 4.01
C PRO A 478 -22.54 -1.97 2.88
N LEU A 479 -23.32 -2.74 2.13
CA LEU A 479 -24.04 -2.28 0.94
C LEU A 479 -25.31 -3.09 0.70
N ASP A 480 -26.45 -2.39 0.69
CA ASP A 480 -27.64 -2.86 -0.01
C ASP A 480 -27.57 -2.45 -1.49
N VAL A 481 -27.39 -3.43 -2.37
CA VAL A 481 -27.30 -3.19 -3.82
C VAL A 481 -28.57 -2.61 -4.42
N THR A 482 -29.72 -2.70 -3.74
CA THR A 482 -30.99 -2.10 -4.19
C THR A 482 -31.08 -0.60 -3.86
N ASN A 483 -30.18 -0.08 -3.02
CA ASN A 483 -30.15 1.31 -2.61
C ASN A 483 -29.17 2.11 -3.47
N GLU A 484 -29.69 2.93 -4.38
CA GLU A 484 -28.91 3.74 -5.32
C GLU A 484 -27.91 4.69 -4.63
N VAL A 485 -28.30 5.31 -3.51
CA VAL A 485 -27.43 6.23 -2.77
C VAL A 485 -26.27 5.45 -2.15
N GLN A 486 -26.54 4.31 -1.51
CA GLN A 486 -25.47 3.49 -0.92
C GLN A 486 -24.50 2.95 -1.99
N VAL A 487 -25.00 2.53 -3.16
CA VAL A 487 -24.16 2.07 -4.27
C VAL A 487 -23.23 3.19 -4.73
N LYS A 488 -23.79 4.39 -4.96
CA LYS A 488 -23.02 5.56 -5.38
C LYS A 488 -21.95 5.91 -4.33
N ASP A 489 -22.33 6.06 -3.07
CA ASP A 489 -21.44 6.43 -1.97
C ASP A 489 -20.31 5.39 -1.78
N THR A 490 -20.60 4.10 -1.97
CA THR A 490 -19.61 3.01 -1.86
C THR A 490 -18.58 3.10 -2.99
N VAL A 491 -19.03 3.29 -4.24
CA VAL A 491 -18.14 3.47 -5.39
C VAL A 491 -17.29 4.74 -5.23
N GLU A 492 -17.90 5.83 -4.76
CA GLU A 492 -17.21 7.09 -4.47
C GLU A 492 -16.10 6.90 -3.42
N LYS A 493 -16.40 6.28 -2.28
CA LYS A 493 -15.39 5.94 -1.25
C LYS A 493 -14.27 5.07 -1.80
N LEU A 494 -14.60 4.05 -2.60
CA LEU A 494 -13.61 3.17 -3.21
C LEU A 494 -12.66 3.96 -4.13
N VAL A 495 -13.18 4.90 -4.92
CA VAL A 495 -12.37 5.79 -5.77
C VAL A 495 -11.41 6.65 -4.96
N LEU A 496 -11.80 7.16 -3.78
CA LEU A 496 -10.88 7.94 -2.93
C LEU A 496 -9.74 7.10 -2.36
N ILE A 497 -9.97 5.81 -2.11
CA ILE A 497 -8.99 4.90 -1.50
C ILE A 497 -8.04 4.31 -2.56
N THR A 498 -8.54 4.06 -3.77
CA THR A 498 -7.83 3.25 -4.78
C THR A 498 -7.62 3.96 -6.11
N GLY A 499 -8.30 5.08 -6.33
CA GLY A 499 -8.17 5.91 -7.52
C GLY A 499 -9.12 5.51 -8.64
N GLY A 500 -9.71 4.32 -8.59
CA GLY A 500 -10.62 3.85 -9.62
C GLY A 500 -10.98 2.37 -9.48
N ILE A 501 -11.61 1.80 -10.51
CA ILE A 501 -12.13 0.43 -10.50
C ILE A 501 -11.85 -0.21 -11.87
N ASP A 502 -11.26 -1.40 -11.90
CA ASP A 502 -10.93 -2.14 -13.13
C ASP A 502 -11.82 -3.35 -13.37
N ILE A 503 -12.32 -3.94 -12.29
CA ILE A 503 -13.09 -5.17 -12.33
C ILE A 503 -14.37 -4.98 -11.50
N LEU A 504 -15.53 -5.27 -12.09
CA LEU A 504 -16.78 -5.48 -11.36
C LEU A 504 -17.11 -6.96 -11.42
N VAL A 505 -17.25 -7.60 -10.26
CA VAL A 505 -17.89 -8.90 -10.14
C VAL A 505 -19.27 -8.67 -9.54
N SER A 506 -20.27 -8.66 -10.42
CA SER A 506 -21.67 -8.44 -10.07
C SER A 506 -22.27 -9.79 -9.66
N ASN A 507 -22.26 -10.08 -8.35
CA ASN A 507 -22.54 -11.43 -7.82
C ASN A 507 -23.72 -11.52 -6.84
N ALA A 508 -24.13 -10.41 -6.21
CA ALA A 508 -25.27 -10.42 -5.29
C ALA A 508 -26.52 -11.09 -5.90
N GLY A 509 -27.27 -11.86 -5.10
CA GLY A 509 -28.46 -12.50 -5.61
C GLY A 509 -29.26 -13.27 -4.55
N ILE A 510 -30.55 -13.44 -4.84
CA ILE A 510 -31.50 -14.23 -4.04
C ILE A 510 -32.33 -15.12 -4.97
N ALA A 511 -32.84 -16.25 -4.51
CA ALA A 511 -33.64 -17.15 -5.33
C ALA A 511 -34.98 -17.49 -4.67
N PRO A 512 -35.93 -16.55 -4.57
CA PRO A 512 -37.28 -16.87 -4.14
C PRO A 512 -37.91 -17.90 -5.11
N ASN A 513 -38.60 -18.89 -4.55
CA ASN A 513 -39.06 -20.02 -5.33
C ASN A 513 -40.52 -20.40 -4.98
N ALA A 514 -41.39 -20.32 -5.99
CA ALA A 514 -42.77 -20.78 -5.93
C ALA A 514 -43.30 -21.05 -7.35
N PRO A 515 -44.27 -21.95 -7.51
CA PRO A 515 -45.06 -22.02 -8.75
C PRO A 515 -45.66 -20.65 -9.13
N ILE A 516 -45.75 -20.34 -10.42
CA ILE A 516 -46.19 -19.00 -10.90
C ILE A 516 -47.55 -18.57 -10.35
N HIS A 517 -48.51 -19.49 -10.28
CA HIS A 517 -49.87 -19.18 -9.82
C HIS A 517 -49.96 -18.92 -8.30
N SER A 518 -48.90 -19.21 -7.54
CA SER A 518 -48.83 -19.05 -6.09
C SER A 518 -47.61 -18.23 -5.65
N LEU A 519 -46.96 -17.52 -6.58
CA LEU A 519 -45.81 -16.67 -6.29
C LEU A 519 -46.30 -15.29 -5.87
N ASP A 520 -45.90 -14.86 -4.68
CA ASP A 520 -46.26 -13.55 -4.17
C ASP A 520 -45.58 -12.43 -4.97
N LEU A 521 -46.33 -11.35 -5.23
CA LEU A 521 -45.81 -10.20 -5.96
C LEU A 521 -44.59 -9.59 -5.24
N ALA A 522 -44.59 -9.57 -3.91
CA ALA A 522 -43.47 -9.05 -3.12
C ALA A 522 -42.17 -9.83 -3.37
N ASP A 523 -42.25 -11.16 -3.51
CA ASP A 523 -41.08 -11.99 -3.83
C ASP A 523 -40.61 -11.79 -5.27
N TRP A 524 -41.54 -11.57 -6.20
CA TRP A 524 -41.22 -11.18 -7.58
C TRP A 524 -40.47 -9.84 -7.62
N GLU A 525 -41.02 -8.80 -6.99
CA GLU A 525 -40.42 -7.47 -6.94
C GLU A 525 -39.06 -7.49 -6.25
N LYS A 526 -38.94 -8.22 -5.14
CA LYS A 526 -37.67 -8.40 -4.43
C LYS A 526 -36.62 -9.11 -5.30
N SER A 527 -37.02 -10.14 -6.05
CA SER A 527 -36.13 -10.82 -7.00
C SER A 527 -35.60 -9.85 -8.05
N PHE A 528 -36.45 -9.02 -8.66
CA PHE A 528 -36.03 -8.02 -9.63
C PHE A 528 -35.17 -6.92 -9.03
N ALA A 529 -35.52 -6.43 -7.84
CA ALA A 529 -34.76 -5.41 -7.13
C ALA A 529 -33.31 -5.86 -6.91
N VAL A 530 -33.09 -7.08 -6.43
CA VAL A 530 -31.75 -7.62 -6.15
C VAL A 530 -31.07 -8.14 -7.42
N ASN A 531 -31.68 -9.10 -8.11
CA ASN A 531 -31.05 -9.84 -9.22
C ASN A 531 -31.06 -9.10 -10.56
N ALA A 532 -31.66 -7.90 -10.67
CA ALA A 532 -31.59 -7.10 -11.90
C ALA A 532 -31.24 -5.64 -11.60
N THR A 533 -32.06 -4.93 -10.82
CA THR A 533 -31.86 -3.50 -10.54
C THR A 533 -30.54 -3.25 -9.80
N GLY A 534 -30.20 -4.07 -8.80
CA GLY A 534 -28.94 -3.92 -8.07
C GLY A 534 -27.70 -4.12 -8.95
N HIS A 535 -27.75 -5.07 -9.89
CA HIS A 535 -26.69 -5.26 -10.88
C HIS A 535 -26.57 -4.05 -11.82
N PHE A 536 -27.69 -3.46 -12.25
CA PHE A 536 -27.70 -2.22 -13.03
C PHE A 536 -27.06 -1.06 -12.28
N LEU A 537 -27.45 -0.83 -11.01
CA LEU A 537 -26.92 0.28 -10.21
C LEU A 537 -25.40 0.16 -10.05
N ALA A 538 -24.91 -1.03 -9.66
CA ALA A 538 -23.48 -1.28 -9.50
C ALA A 538 -22.71 -1.11 -10.82
N ALA A 539 -23.20 -1.70 -11.91
CA ALA A 539 -22.57 -1.60 -13.22
C ALA A 539 -22.52 -0.17 -13.75
N ARG A 540 -23.61 0.60 -13.58
CA ARG A 540 -23.70 1.99 -14.02
C ARG A 540 -22.63 2.86 -13.36
N GLU A 541 -22.48 2.76 -12.04
CA GLU A 541 -21.48 3.59 -11.33
C GLU A 541 -20.05 3.14 -11.65
N VAL A 542 -19.78 1.84 -11.74
CA VAL A 542 -18.44 1.35 -12.12
C VAL A 542 -18.07 1.75 -13.55
N VAL A 543 -19.00 1.65 -14.51
CA VAL A 543 -18.73 2.06 -15.90
C VAL A 543 -18.41 3.54 -15.99
N ARG A 544 -19.07 4.41 -15.22
CA ARG A 544 -18.73 5.85 -15.16
C ARG A 544 -17.29 6.06 -14.68
N VAL A 545 -16.83 5.29 -13.70
CA VAL A 545 -15.44 5.33 -13.23
C VAL A 545 -14.49 4.83 -14.33
N MET A 546 -14.76 3.66 -14.93
CA MET A 546 -13.96 3.10 -16.03
C MET A 546 -13.82 4.05 -17.22
N GLN A 547 -14.90 4.73 -17.63
CA GLN A 547 -14.86 5.72 -18.70
C GLN A 547 -13.97 6.92 -18.38
N ARG A 548 -13.96 7.40 -17.13
CA ARG A 548 -13.07 8.50 -16.70
C ARG A 548 -11.60 8.09 -16.67
N GLN A 549 -11.33 6.84 -16.30
CA GLN A 549 -9.97 6.28 -16.34
C GLN A 549 -9.50 6.05 -17.77
N ASN A 550 -10.39 5.58 -18.64
CA ASN A 550 -10.11 5.32 -20.06
C ASN A 550 -8.93 4.35 -20.27
N ILE A 551 -8.87 3.29 -19.46
CA ILE A 551 -7.88 2.20 -19.54
C ILE A 551 -8.55 0.82 -19.72
N GLY A 552 -9.82 0.80 -20.13
CA GLY A 552 -10.64 -0.41 -20.20
C GLY A 552 -11.18 -0.87 -18.85
N GLY A 553 -11.60 -2.13 -18.81
CA GLY A 553 -12.12 -2.78 -17.61
C GLY A 553 -12.79 -4.11 -17.91
N SER A 554 -13.18 -4.85 -16.87
CA SER A 554 -13.90 -6.12 -16.99
C SER A 554 -15.11 -6.16 -16.06
N LEU A 555 -16.29 -6.34 -16.63
CA LEU A 555 -17.54 -6.59 -15.93
C LEU A 555 -17.83 -8.09 -16.02
N ILE A 556 -18.01 -8.73 -14.88
CA ILE A 556 -18.24 -10.17 -14.74
C ILE A 556 -19.56 -10.33 -13.98
N PHE A 557 -20.58 -10.79 -14.68
CA PHE A 557 -21.90 -11.04 -14.11
C PHE A 557 -22.01 -12.50 -13.72
N ILE A 558 -22.30 -12.78 -12.44
CA ILE A 558 -22.55 -14.13 -11.97
C ILE A 558 -24.03 -14.45 -12.21
N GLY A 559 -24.27 -15.05 -13.37
CA GLY A 559 -25.56 -15.54 -13.82
C GLY A 559 -25.91 -16.89 -13.21
N THR A 560 -26.45 -17.78 -14.03
CA THR A 560 -26.95 -19.09 -13.59
C THR A 560 -27.29 -19.96 -14.79
N LYS A 561 -27.24 -21.29 -14.63
CA LYS A 561 -27.89 -22.26 -15.54
C LYS A 561 -29.33 -21.85 -15.94
N ASN A 562 -30.09 -21.19 -15.05
CA ASN A 562 -31.50 -20.88 -15.30
C ASN A 562 -31.74 -19.88 -16.44
N ILE A 563 -30.71 -19.17 -16.91
CA ILE A 563 -30.82 -18.25 -18.05
C ILE A 563 -31.13 -19.05 -19.34
N PRO A 564 -30.30 -20.02 -19.75
CA PRO A 564 -30.62 -20.87 -20.90
C PRO A 564 -31.61 -22.02 -20.58
N ALA A 565 -31.63 -22.51 -19.34
CA ALA A 565 -32.40 -23.69 -18.94
C ALA A 565 -33.11 -23.50 -17.58
N PRO A 566 -34.25 -22.77 -17.54
CA PRO A 566 -34.94 -22.44 -16.30
C PRO A 566 -35.54 -23.66 -15.60
N GLY A 567 -35.45 -23.69 -14.27
CA GLY A 567 -36.04 -24.73 -13.44
C GLY A 567 -37.50 -24.46 -13.03
N HIS A 568 -38.27 -25.52 -12.79
CA HIS A 568 -39.62 -25.43 -12.23
C HIS A 568 -39.61 -24.66 -10.89
N SER A 569 -40.61 -23.79 -10.68
CA SER A 569 -40.77 -22.89 -9.51
C SER A 569 -39.73 -21.77 -9.35
N PHE A 570 -38.87 -21.50 -10.34
CA PHE A 570 -37.87 -20.42 -10.30
C PHE A 570 -38.26 -19.24 -11.20
N GLY A 571 -39.56 -18.93 -11.33
CA GLY A 571 -40.06 -17.93 -12.26
C GLY A 571 -39.47 -16.53 -12.06
N ALA A 572 -39.62 -15.96 -10.85
CA ALA A 572 -39.06 -14.65 -10.51
C ALA A 572 -37.53 -14.61 -10.62
N TYR A 573 -36.85 -15.67 -10.18
CA TYR A 573 -35.38 -15.75 -10.24
C TYR A 573 -34.88 -15.81 -11.69
N SER A 574 -35.45 -16.70 -12.51
CA SER A 574 -35.02 -16.91 -13.90
C SER A 574 -35.31 -15.69 -14.76
N ALA A 575 -36.47 -15.04 -14.55
CA ALA A 575 -36.82 -13.81 -15.26
C ALA A 575 -35.85 -12.67 -14.91
N ALA A 576 -35.57 -12.44 -13.62
CA ALA A 576 -34.64 -11.39 -13.20
C ALA A 576 -33.20 -11.67 -13.65
N LYS A 577 -32.70 -12.92 -13.52
CA LYS A 577 -31.38 -13.32 -14.02
C LYS A 577 -31.26 -13.25 -15.55
N SER A 578 -32.35 -13.43 -16.28
CA SER A 578 -32.37 -13.19 -17.74
C SER A 578 -32.26 -11.70 -18.07
N ALA A 579 -32.88 -10.83 -17.27
CA ALA A 579 -32.73 -9.38 -17.40
C ALA A 579 -31.28 -8.93 -17.10
N GLU A 580 -30.66 -9.49 -16.06
CA GLU A 580 -29.22 -9.30 -15.77
C GLU A 580 -28.34 -9.71 -16.95
N ALA A 581 -28.56 -10.90 -17.50
CA ALA A 581 -27.79 -11.39 -18.65
C ALA A 581 -27.93 -10.48 -19.88
N GLN A 582 -29.12 -9.94 -20.12
CA GLN A 582 -29.34 -9.00 -21.21
C GLN A 582 -28.66 -7.65 -20.94
N LEU A 583 -28.71 -7.16 -19.69
CA LEU A 583 -27.96 -5.97 -19.28
C LEU A 583 -26.45 -6.16 -19.55
N ALA A 584 -25.87 -7.29 -19.16
CA ALA A 584 -24.46 -7.58 -19.39
C ALA A 584 -24.08 -7.53 -20.88
N ARG A 585 -24.96 -8.01 -21.77
CA ARG A 585 -24.77 -7.92 -23.24
C ARG A 585 -24.85 -6.48 -23.75
N ILE A 586 -25.78 -5.66 -23.25
CA ILE A 586 -25.84 -4.23 -23.59
C ILE A 586 -24.55 -3.53 -23.16
N LEU A 587 -24.07 -3.80 -21.95
CA LEU A 587 -22.80 -3.24 -21.45
C LEU A 587 -21.60 -3.68 -22.28
N ALA A 588 -21.61 -4.88 -22.86
CA ALA A 588 -20.57 -5.31 -23.79
C ALA A 588 -20.55 -4.46 -25.09
N LEU A 589 -21.73 -4.10 -25.59
CA LEU A 589 -21.88 -3.25 -26.79
C LEU A 589 -21.46 -1.81 -26.50
N GLU A 590 -21.97 -1.23 -25.41
CA GLU A 590 -21.71 0.17 -25.03
C GLU A 590 -20.29 0.39 -24.50
N GLY A 591 -19.75 -0.60 -23.78
CA GLY A 591 -18.43 -0.54 -23.16
C GLY A 591 -17.26 -0.73 -24.15
N GLY A 592 -17.52 -1.35 -25.31
CA GLY A 592 -16.48 -1.70 -26.27
C GLY A 592 -15.64 -0.51 -26.76
N ALA A 593 -16.25 0.66 -26.94
CA ALA A 593 -15.56 1.90 -27.35
C ALA A 593 -14.52 2.40 -26.32
N PHE A 594 -14.66 1.98 -25.06
CA PHE A 594 -13.77 2.34 -23.95
C PHE A 594 -12.84 1.19 -23.56
N GLY A 595 -12.85 0.07 -24.30
CA GLY A 595 -12.11 -1.15 -23.92
C GLY A 595 -12.69 -1.87 -22.69
N ILE A 596 -13.94 -1.57 -22.32
CA ILE A 596 -14.64 -2.23 -21.21
C ILE A 596 -15.28 -3.51 -21.76
N ARG A 597 -14.93 -4.64 -21.16
CA ARG A 597 -15.49 -5.96 -21.51
C ARG A 597 -16.59 -6.33 -20.52
N SER A 598 -17.61 -7.05 -20.98
CA SER A 598 -18.69 -7.52 -20.12
C SER A 598 -19.05 -8.95 -20.48
N ASN A 599 -18.88 -9.88 -19.53
CA ASN A 599 -19.09 -11.31 -19.74
C ASN A 599 -19.91 -11.90 -18.59
N ILE A 600 -20.53 -13.06 -18.85
CA ILE A 600 -21.42 -13.74 -17.91
C ILE A 600 -20.82 -15.10 -17.55
N VAL A 601 -20.81 -15.44 -16.28
CA VAL A 601 -20.46 -16.78 -15.78
C VAL A 601 -21.73 -17.44 -15.26
N ASN A 602 -22.04 -18.63 -15.76
CA ASN A 602 -23.26 -19.38 -15.43
C ASN A 602 -22.90 -20.62 -14.60
N PRO A 603 -22.87 -20.50 -13.26
CA PRO A 603 -22.70 -21.64 -12.38
C PRO A 603 -23.97 -22.51 -12.30
N ASP A 604 -23.78 -23.77 -11.91
CA ASP A 604 -24.84 -24.68 -11.50
C ASP A 604 -24.48 -25.38 -10.19
N ALA A 605 -25.47 -25.56 -9.31
CA ALA A 605 -25.41 -26.45 -8.16
C ALA A 605 -24.20 -26.32 -7.21
N ILE A 606 -23.79 -25.09 -6.89
CA ILE A 606 -22.75 -24.83 -5.88
C ILE A 606 -23.39 -24.82 -4.49
N PHE A 607 -23.16 -25.89 -3.71
CA PHE A 607 -23.77 -26.08 -2.39
C PHE A 607 -22.96 -25.46 -1.26
N GLN A 608 -21.64 -25.63 -1.28
CA GLN A 608 -20.75 -25.20 -0.19
C GLN A 608 -20.77 -23.67 -0.02
N GLY A 609 -21.05 -23.21 1.20
CA GLY A 609 -21.02 -21.79 1.56
C GLY A 609 -22.09 -20.92 0.87
N SER A 610 -23.04 -21.52 0.15
CA SER A 610 -24.08 -20.80 -0.59
C SER A 610 -25.31 -20.56 0.27
N GLN A 611 -25.69 -19.29 0.43
CA GLN A 611 -26.92 -18.90 1.12
C GLN A 611 -28.20 -19.18 0.31
N LEU A 612 -28.06 -19.49 -0.99
CA LEU A 612 -29.19 -19.84 -1.85
C LEU A 612 -29.76 -21.23 -1.50
N TRP A 613 -28.93 -22.14 -0.99
CA TRP A 613 -29.34 -23.51 -0.65
C TRP A 613 -29.85 -23.62 0.79
N SER A 614 -30.95 -22.92 1.10
CA SER A 614 -31.62 -23.04 2.39
C SER A 614 -32.09 -24.48 2.66
N ALA A 615 -32.27 -24.83 3.93
CA ALA A 615 -32.80 -26.14 4.31
C ALA A 615 -34.17 -26.43 3.65
N SER A 616 -35.04 -25.42 3.58
CA SER A 616 -36.34 -25.52 2.91
C SER A 616 -36.21 -25.76 1.41
N LEU A 617 -35.28 -25.08 0.73
CA LEU A 617 -35.05 -25.29 -0.69
C LEU A 617 -34.46 -26.69 -0.97
N LYS A 618 -33.49 -27.13 -0.17
CA LYS A 618 -32.93 -28.49 -0.28
C LYS A 618 -34.03 -29.55 -0.12
N GLN A 619 -34.90 -29.39 0.87
CA GLN A 619 -36.04 -30.28 1.09
C GLN A 619 -36.99 -30.30 -0.11
N GLN A 620 -37.46 -29.14 -0.57
CA GLN A 620 -38.37 -29.05 -1.71
C GLN A 620 -37.78 -29.65 -2.98
N ARG A 621 -36.48 -29.48 -3.21
CA ARG A 621 -35.79 -30.08 -4.37
C ARG A 621 -35.69 -31.60 -4.25
N ALA A 622 -35.36 -32.12 -3.07
CA ALA A 622 -35.36 -33.56 -2.83
C ALA A 622 -36.75 -34.17 -3.08
N GLU A 623 -37.81 -33.52 -2.59
CA GLU A 623 -39.20 -33.92 -2.84
C GLU A 623 -39.56 -33.88 -4.34
N THR A 624 -39.13 -32.83 -5.06
CA THR A 624 -39.38 -32.68 -6.50
C THR A 624 -38.71 -33.80 -7.32
N TYR A 625 -37.51 -34.22 -6.95
CA TYR A 625 -36.77 -35.28 -7.64
C TYR A 625 -37.06 -36.68 -7.09
N GLY A 626 -37.83 -36.81 -6.01
CA GLY A 626 -38.13 -38.09 -5.37
C GLY A 626 -36.92 -38.75 -4.70
N ILE A 627 -35.98 -37.97 -4.17
CA ILE A 627 -34.73 -38.42 -3.53
C ILE A 627 -34.63 -37.91 -2.09
N LYS A 628 -33.70 -38.46 -1.31
CA LYS A 628 -33.42 -37.94 0.03
C LYS A 628 -32.56 -36.67 -0.04
N ILE A 629 -32.63 -35.83 1.01
CA ILE A 629 -31.90 -34.55 1.08
C ILE A 629 -30.37 -34.78 1.05
N ASP A 630 -29.87 -35.82 1.70
CA ASP A 630 -28.45 -36.20 1.71
C ASP A 630 -27.95 -36.74 0.37
N GLU A 631 -28.85 -37.17 -0.51
CA GLU A 631 -28.53 -37.61 -1.87
C GLU A 631 -28.55 -36.47 -2.90
N LEU A 632 -29.03 -35.28 -2.50
CA LEU A 632 -29.26 -34.16 -3.41
C LEU A 632 -27.99 -33.69 -4.12
N GLU A 633 -26.89 -33.49 -3.38
CA GLU A 633 -25.63 -32.99 -3.94
C GLU A 633 -25.08 -34.00 -4.96
N ARG A 634 -25.04 -35.28 -4.58
CA ARG A 634 -24.68 -36.37 -5.48
C ARG A 634 -25.57 -36.42 -6.73
N TYR A 635 -26.89 -36.25 -6.59
CA TYR A 635 -27.80 -36.22 -7.72
C TYR A 635 -27.43 -35.12 -8.73
N TYR A 636 -27.09 -33.92 -8.27
CA TYR A 636 -26.68 -32.83 -9.14
C TYR A 636 -25.34 -33.12 -9.84
N HIS A 637 -24.38 -33.75 -9.15
CA HIS A 637 -23.11 -34.17 -9.77
C HIS A 637 -23.36 -35.23 -10.85
N GLU A 638 -24.18 -36.23 -10.55
CA GLU A 638 -24.56 -37.29 -11.49
C GLU A 638 -25.42 -36.78 -12.65
N ARG A 639 -26.00 -35.58 -12.56
CA ARG A 639 -26.78 -34.97 -13.64
C ARG A 639 -25.91 -34.36 -14.73
N ASN A 640 -24.78 -33.75 -14.38
CA ASN A 640 -23.91 -33.13 -15.38
C ASN A 640 -23.12 -34.18 -16.18
N ILE A 641 -22.63 -33.82 -17.38
CA ILE A 641 -21.98 -34.78 -18.29
C ILE A 641 -20.66 -35.29 -17.71
N LEU A 642 -19.91 -34.44 -17.02
CA LEU A 642 -18.59 -34.76 -16.48
C LEU A 642 -18.64 -35.55 -15.16
N LYS A 643 -19.82 -35.70 -14.55
CA LYS A 643 -20.03 -36.35 -13.25
C LYS A 643 -19.16 -35.76 -12.13
N LYS A 644 -19.00 -34.44 -12.16
CA LYS A 644 -18.14 -33.71 -11.20
C LYS A 644 -18.94 -32.80 -10.29
N GLU A 645 -18.42 -32.64 -9.08
CA GLU A 645 -18.75 -31.52 -8.22
C GLU A 645 -18.27 -30.21 -8.85
N ILE A 646 -19.05 -29.15 -8.66
CA ILE A 646 -18.72 -27.79 -9.10
C ILE A 646 -18.64 -26.94 -7.84
N THR A 647 -17.52 -26.26 -7.65
CA THR A 647 -17.26 -25.45 -6.44
C THR A 647 -17.24 -23.96 -6.74
N ALA A 648 -17.20 -23.15 -5.67
CA ALA A 648 -17.03 -21.71 -5.79
C ALA A 648 -15.66 -21.34 -6.38
N GLU A 649 -14.63 -22.15 -6.12
CA GLU A 649 -13.28 -22.01 -6.65
C GLU A 649 -13.24 -22.24 -8.18
N ASP A 650 -14.02 -23.18 -8.71
CA ASP A 650 -14.14 -23.38 -10.17
C ASP A 650 -14.67 -22.12 -10.87
N VAL A 651 -15.65 -21.44 -10.23
CA VAL A 651 -16.16 -20.15 -10.72
C VAL A 651 -15.10 -19.05 -10.58
N ALA A 652 -14.34 -19.07 -9.49
CA ALA A 652 -13.27 -18.11 -9.24
C ALA A 652 -12.15 -18.16 -10.29
N GLU A 653 -11.77 -19.34 -10.78
CA GLU A 653 -10.81 -19.48 -11.89
C GLU A 653 -11.33 -18.87 -13.20
N THR A 654 -12.61 -19.07 -13.50
CA THR A 654 -13.24 -18.45 -14.67
C THR A 654 -13.31 -16.93 -14.52
N ALA A 655 -13.67 -16.44 -13.32
CA ALA A 655 -13.70 -15.01 -13.03
C ALA A 655 -12.29 -14.38 -13.14
N LEU A 656 -11.23 -15.06 -12.68
CA LEU A 656 -9.86 -14.60 -12.85
C LEU A 656 -9.46 -14.51 -14.34
N PHE A 657 -9.78 -15.53 -15.14
CA PHE A 657 -9.55 -15.47 -16.58
C PHE A 657 -10.27 -14.28 -17.23
N LEU A 658 -11.52 -14.02 -16.82
CA LEU A 658 -12.30 -12.89 -17.30
C LEU A 658 -11.84 -11.54 -16.77
N ALA A 659 -11.24 -11.48 -15.58
CA ALA A 659 -10.72 -10.27 -14.97
C ALA A 659 -9.37 -9.83 -15.59
N SER A 660 -8.56 -10.80 -16.02
CA SER A 660 -7.21 -10.59 -16.55
C SER A 660 -7.16 -10.26 -18.05
N ASP A 661 -5.99 -9.85 -18.51
CA ASP A 661 -5.73 -9.57 -19.93
C ASP A 661 -5.73 -10.84 -20.81
N ARG A 662 -5.76 -12.03 -20.19
CA ARG A 662 -5.92 -13.33 -20.87
C ARG A 662 -7.22 -13.41 -21.69
N SER A 663 -8.25 -12.66 -21.29
CA SER A 663 -9.53 -12.55 -21.99
C SER A 663 -9.72 -11.20 -22.70
N SER A 664 -8.64 -10.46 -22.97
CA SER A 664 -8.68 -9.11 -23.60
C SER A 664 -9.37 -9.06 -24.96
N LYS A 665 -9.59 -10.20 -25.62
CA LYS A 665 -10.30 -10.34 -26.91
C LYS A 665 -11.72 -10.90 -26.78
N THR A 666 -12.26 -11.00 -25.57
CA THR A 666 -13.57 -11.60 -25.29
C THR A 666 -14.49 -10.64 -24.53
N THR A 667 -15.65 -10.35 -25.13
CA THR A 667 -16.76 -9.59 -24.53
C THR A 667 -18.10 -10.13 -25.03
N GLY A 668 -19.16 -10.00 -24.23
CA GLY A 668 -20.51 -10.49 -24.53
C GLY A 668 -20.70 -12.01 -24.40
N ALA A 669 -19.70 -12.74 -23.91
CA ALA A 669 -19.72 -14.19 -23.85
C ALA A 669 -20.42 -14.72 -22.58
N MET A 670 -20.98 -15.94 -22.69
CA MET A 670 -21.55 -16.71 -21.58
C MET A 670 -20.70 -17.96 -21.35
N PHE A 671 -20.11 -18.07 -20.16
CA PHE A 671 -19.26 -19.17 -19.75
C PHE A 671 -19.99 -20.09 -18.77
N PRO A 672 -20.39 -21.31 -19.17
CA PRO A 672 -20.93 -22.29 -18.25
C PRO A 672 -19.82 -22.84 -17.34
N VAL A 673 -20.12 -22.90 -16.04
CA VAL A 673 -19.31 -23.59 -15.02
C VAL A 673 -20.26 -24.56 -14.31
N ASP A 674 -20.59 -25.66 -14.99
CA ASP A 674 -21.72 -26.53 -14.62
C ASP A 674 -21.46 -28.03 -14.83
N GLY A 675 -20.24 -28.42 -15.22
CA GLY A 675 -19.91 -29.81 -15.52
C GLY A 675 -20.53 -30.34 -16.82
N GLY A 676 -21.02 -29.46 -17.68
CA GLY A 676 -21.62 -29.79 -18.98
C GLY A 676 -23.09 -30.15 -18.86
N VAL A 677 -23.93 -29.24 -18.38
CA VAL A 677 -25.39 -29.47 -18.37
C VAL A 677 -25.95 -29.24 -19.77
N ALA A 678 -26.30 -30.33 -20.47
CA ALA A 678 -26.67 -30.29 -21.90
C ALA A 678 -27.81 -29.30 -22.25
N GLU A 679 -28.81 -29.19 -21.38
CA GLU A 679 -29.94 -28.25 -21.58
C GLU A 679 -29.49 -26.79 -21.53
N ALA A 680 -28.41 -26.49 -20.81
CA ALA A 680 -27.93 -25.15 -20.51
C ALA A 680 -26.81 -24.67 -21.44
N PHE A 681 -26.48 -25.44 -22.49
CA PHE A 681 -25.47 -25.04 -23.46
C PHE A 681 -25.83 -23.69 -24.08
N PRO A 682 -24.91 -22.69 -24.04
CA PRO A 682 -25.11 -21.42 -24.74
C PRO A 682 -25.39 -21.66 -26.23
N ARG A 683 -26.36 -20.94 -26.79
CA ARG A 683 -26.77 -21.04 -28.20
C ARG A 683 -26.69 -19.69 -28.90
#